data_AF-A0A7C3QNH4-F1
#
_entry.id   AF-A0A7C3QNH4-F1
#
_cell.length_a   1.000
_cell.length_b   1.000
_cell.length_c   1.000
_cell.angle_alpha   90.00
_cell.angle_beta   90.00
_cell.angle_gamma   90.00
#
_symmetry.space_group_name_H-M   'P 1'
#
loop_
_entity.id
_entity.type
_entity.pdbx_description
1 polymer ?
#
loop_
_entity_poly.entity_id
_entity_poly.type
_entity_poly.pdbx_seq_one_letter_code
_entity_poly.pdbx_strand_id
1 'polypeptide(L)'
;MDRVSVNSSIRRIAFIGNYLPRQCGIATFTTDLCEAVASEFKKTSCIAVPVNDVEGGYEYPARVRFELTEQDPESYRRAADFLNINNVHMVCLQHEYGIFGGVAGEYILNLLRELRMPVVTTLHTVLQKPDEHQLRVLKEIVMLSDRLVVMSERAVHFLCEIYGVPRQKIDLIPHGIPDQPFVDPSFYKDIFGVEGKTVLFTFGLLSPNKGIENVIAALPEIVAKHPEVVYIVLGATHPHILRNSGESYRQSLENLAREKGVEGNVIFCNRFVELEELVQFIGAADIYITPYLEPAQIVSGTLAYTVGAGKAVISTPYWYAEEMLADDRGVLVPFRDPGALASAVNKLLDNDPQRHAMRKRSYLFGRNMVWSQVARRYMETFERARAEHRHFAQAYLAGRTSGRSQGELPPLELDHLLRMTDETGILQHATFSVPNYQEGYTTDDNARALLVSILLEQVEDPRAMDLAVRYLSFILFAFNPVTRSFRNFMSYQRQWLEEKGSEDSHGRTLWALGVVLGQSNIPALHNVAGPLFQQSLLGILKTTSPRAWAFAILGIHAYLKRFAGDRRALQVSEELAGRLFSHYQHHRTDDWRWFEDQLTYCNAALSHAMLLSGELFQDEGMTKAALESLHWFAELQRADVTGRHFVPVGSNGFYKKGAERANFDQQPVEAQAMISASLEAYRLTEDEFWLEEARNTFEWFLGRNDLNLSLYDPATGGCRDCLHPDRPNENQGAESTLAFLQSLLELKLAYGTTLHSRESSHEQTTVATASSSSVEPHPERFELALPGK
;
A
#
# COMPACT_ATOMS: atom_id res chain seq x y z
N MET A 1 -29.20 0.22 11.16
CA MET A 1 -29.15 -1.05 10.41
C MET A 1 -29.12 -0.69 8.94
N ASP A 2 -27.96 -0.24 8.48
CA ASP A 2 -27.75 0.03 7.07
C ASP A 2 -27.34 -1.26 6.38
N ARG A 3 -27.97 -1.54 5.25
CA ARG A 3 -27.66 -2.70 4.41
C ARG A 3 -26.21 -2.58 3.94
N VAL A 4 -25.31 -3.38 4.52
CA VAL A 4 -23.98 -3.64 3.97
C VAL A 4 -24.18 -4.05 2.52
N SER A 5 -23.63 -3.26 1.59
CA SER A 5 -23.71 -3.60 0.18
C SER A 5 -22.94 -4.90 -0.03
N VAL A 6 -23.57 -5.89 -0.66
CA VAL A 6 -22.98 -7.21 -0.99
C VAL A 6 -21.87 -7.08 -2.06
N ASN A 7 -21.31 -5.89 -2.25
CA ASN A 7 -20.35 -5.53 -3.28
C ASN A 7 -19.10 -4.94 -2.63
N SER A 8 -18.41 -5.74 -1.82
CA SER A 8 -17.04 -5.44 -1.40
C SER A 8 -16.13 -5.32 -2.64
N SER A 9 -15.20 -4.36 -2.59
CA SER A 9 -14.18 -4.17 -3.62
C SER A 9 -12.90 -4.95 -3.32
N ILE A 10 -12.82 -5.63 -2.18
CA ILE A 10 -11.71 -6.50 -1.81
C ILE A 10 -11.87 -7.84 -2.54
N ARG A 11 -10.96 -8.11 -3.49
CA ARG A 11 -11.02 -9.29 -4.36
C ARG A 11 -10.17 -10.46 -3.90
N ARG A 12 -9.14 -10.22 -3.08
CA ARG A 12 -8.22 -11.27 -2.62
C ARG A 12 -7.74 -11.04 -1.19
N ILE A 13 -7.94 -12.03 -0.32
CA ILE A 13 -7.57 -11.99 1.11
C ILE A 13 -6.69 -13.19 1.45
N ALA A 14 -5.61 -12.96 2.18
CA ALA A 14 -4.76 -14.02 2.73
C ALA A 14 -4.96 -14.17 4.24
N PHE A 15 -5.17 -15.40 4.71
CA PHE A 15 -5.27 -15.74 6.13
C PHE A 15 -3.98 -16.43 6.57
N ILE A 16 -3.27 -15.82 7.52
CA ILE A 16 -1.97 -16.28 8.01
C ILE A 16 -2.13 -16.81 9.44
N GLY A 17 -1.63 -18.00 9.74
CA GLY A 17 -1.76 -18.60 11.08
C GLY A 17 -1.56 -20.11 11.06
N ASN A 18 -2.30 -20.84 11.89
CA ASN A 18 -2.45 -22.29 11.74
C ASN A 18 -3.67 -22.63 10.87
N TYR A 19 -3.68 -23.80 10.23
CA TYR A 19 -4.79 -24.23 9.37
C TYR A 19 -4.97 -25.75 9.43
N LEU A 20 -6.19 -26.26 9.22
CA LEU A 20 -6.43 -27.71 9.13
C LEU A 20 -5.62 -28.34 7.98
N PRO A 21 -5.03 -29.53 8.16
CA PRO A 21 -5.37 -30.56 9.15
C PRO A 21 -4.59 -30.51 10.48
N ARG A 22 -3.82 -29.45 10.76
CA ARG A 22 -3.17 -29.30 12.08
C ARG A 22 -4.23 -29.30 13.19
N GLN A 23 -4.15 -30.25 14.11
CA GLN A 23 -5.12 -30.40 15.20
C GLN A 23 -4.87 -29.39 16.33
N CYS A 24 -5.34 -28.16 16.16
CA CYS A 24 -5.32 -27.14 17.20
C CYS A 24 -6.50 -26.17 17.06
N GLY A 25 -6.92 -25.54 18.17
CA GLY A 25 -8.09 -24.65 18.16
C GLY A 25 -7.95 -23.45 17.22
N ILE A 26 -6.74 -22.92 17.07
CA ILE A 26 -6.46 -21.81 16.16
C ILE A 26 -6.50 -22.27 14.70
N ALA A 27 -6.07 -23.50 14.39
CA ALA A 27 -6.22 -24.05 13.04
C ALA A 27 -7.71 -24.13 12.66
N THR A 28 -8.55 -24.64 13.55
CA THR A 28 -10.00 -24.65 13.36
C THR A 28 -10.55 -23.25 13.17
N PHE A 29 -10.17 -22.29 14.01
CA PHE A 29 -10.63 -20.90 13.89
C PHE A 29 -10.25 -20.27 12.54
N THR A 30 -8.98 -20.37 12.13
CA THR A 30 -8.52 -19.79 10.86
C THR A 30 -9.23 -20.43 9.67
N THR A 31 -9.40 -21.76 9.70
CA THR A 31 -10.11 -22.49 8.65
C THR A 31 -11.57 -22.05 8.57
N ASP A 32 -12.30 -22.07 9.69
CA ASP A 32 -13.71 -21.71 9.71
C ASP A 32 -13.93 -20.24 9.31
N LEU A 33 -13.09 -19.31 9.76
CA LEU A 33 -13.17 -17.90 9.37
C LEU A 33 -12.92 -17.73 7.86
N CYS A 34 -11.90 -18.40 7.32
CA CYS A 34 -11.55 -18.32 5.90
C CYS A 34 -12.67 -18.89 5.00
N GLU A 35 -13.25 -20.02 5.41
CA GLU A 35 -14.39 -20.65 4.73
C GLU A 35 -15.65 -19.78 4.83
N ALA A 36 -15.94 -19.21 6.00
CA ALA A 36 -17.10 -18.36 6.21
C ALA A 36 -17.03 -17.08 5.34
N VAL A 37 -15.86 -16.43 5.27
CA VAL A 37 -15.66 -15.26 4.40
C VAL A 37 -15.81 -15.64 2.93
N ALA A 38 -15.24 -16.76 2.50
CA ALA A 38 -15.37 -17.23 1.11
C ALA A 38 -16.83 -17.57 0.72
N SER A 39 -17.59 -18.16 1.65
CA SER A 39 -19.00 -18.51 1.44
C SER A 39 -19.91 -17.29 1.36
N GLU A 40 -19.75 -16.33 2.28
CA GLU A 40 -20.55 -15.10 2.32
C GLU A 40 -20.19 -14.14 1.17
N PHE A 41 -18.91 -14.08 0.76
CA PHE A 41 -18.42 -13.14 -0.26
C PHE A 41 -17.86 -13.85 -1.51
N LYS A 42 -18.76 -14.40 -2.33
CA LYS A 42 -18.43 -15.21 -3.52
C LYS A 42 -17.51 -14.57 -4.56
N LYS A 43 -17.37 -13.23 -4.57
CA LYS A 43 -16.47 -12.51 -5.49
C LYS A 43 -15.07 -12.26 -4.88
N THR A 44 -14.84 -12.72 -3.67
CA THR A 44 -13.58 -12.55 -2.94
C THR A 44 -12.86 -13.88 -2.86
N SER A 45 -11.69 -13.95 -3.48
CA SER A 45 -10.79 -15.10 -3.40
C SER A 45 -10.10 -15.11 -2.03
N CYS A 46 -10.24 -16.20 -1.29
CA CYS A 46 -9.55 -16.37 -0.01
C CYS A 46 -8.44 -17.43 -0.14
N ILE A 47 -7.24 -17.12 0.34
CA ILE A 47 -6.11 -18.05 0.38
C ILE A 47 -5.60 -18.20 1.82
N ALA A 48 -5.03 -19.34 2.14
CA ALA A 48 -4.43 -19.62 3.44
C ALA A 48 -2.90 -19.75 3.32
N VAL A 49 -2.21 -19.27 4.35
CA VAL A 49 -0.74 -19.34 4.52
C VAL A 49 -0.46 -19.89 5.93
N PRO A 50 -0.48 -21.23 6.11
CA PRO A 50 -0.27 -21.85 7.40
C PRO A 50 1.21 -21.88 7.81
N VAL A 51 1.46 -22.02 9.12
CA VAL A 51 2.78 -22.30 9.69
C VAL A 51 2.93 -23.79 10.01
N ASN A 52 3.97 -24.39 9.41
CA ASN A 52 4.36 -25.77 9.61
C ASN A 52 5.35 -25.90 10.76
N ASP A 53 4.98 -26.69 11.76
CA ASP A 53 5.80 -27.06 12.91
C ASP A 53 6.56 -28.38 12.72
N VAL A 54 6.42 -29.02 11.55
CA VAL A 54 7.07 -30.28 11.19
C VAL A 54 7.70 -30.19 9.79
N GLU A 55 8.85 -30.84 9.60
CA GLU A 55 9.66 -30.77 8.38
C GLU A 55 8.92 -31.26 7.12
N GLY A 56 8.00 -32.23 7.27
CA GLY A 56 7.19 -32.76 6.17
C GLY A 56 5.90 -31.99 5.87
N GLY A 57 5.60 -30.93 6.62
CA GLY A 57 4.34 -30.20 6.50
C GLY A 57 3.11 -31.04 6.80
N TYR A 58 1.96 -30.62 6.26
CA TYR A 58 0.68 -31.30 6.39
C TYR A 58 0.02 -31.47 5.01
N GLU A 59 -0.89 -32.42 4.88
CA GLU A 59 -1.71 -32.58 3.67
C GLU A 59 -2.79 -31.49 3.61
N TYR A 60 -2.39 -30.30 3.15
CA TYR A 60 -3.29 -29.14 3.09
C TYR A 60 -4.25 -29.18 1.89
N PRO A 61 -5.46 -28.59 2.04
CA PRO A 61 -6.38 -28.41 0.92
C PRO A 61 -5.89 -27.31 -0.04
N ALA A 62 -6.47 -27.27 -1.25
CA ALA A 62 -6.12 -26.31 -2.32
C ALA A 62 -6.22 -24.82 -1.93
N ARG A 63 -6.88 -24.50 -0.81
CA ARG A 63 -6.95 -23.14 -0.27
C ARG A 63 -5.60 -22.66 0.27
N VAL A 64 -4.75 -23.58 0.72
CA VAL A 64 -3.37 -23.29 1.10
C VAL A 64 -2.56 -23.07 -0.16
N ARG A 65 -1.90 -21.90 -0.24
CA ARG A 65 -1.18 -21.47 -1.44
C ARG A 65 0.31 -21.28 -1.20
N PHE A 66 0.71 -21.11 0.05
CA PHE A 66 2.10 -20.96 0.50
C PHE A 66 2.19 -21.48 1.92
N GLU A 67 3.29 -22.14 2.28
CA GLU A 67 3.50 -22.70 3.62
C GLU A 67 4.71 -22.03 4.27
N LEU A 68 4.53 -21.55 5.50
CA LEU A 68 5.60 -21.01 6.32
C LEU A 68 6.27 -22.15 7.07
N THR A 69 7.60 -22.14 7.11
CA THR A 69 8.37 -23.06 7.96
C THR A 69 8.63 -22.35 9.28
N GLU A 70 8.14 -22.90 10.41
CA GLU A 70 8.11 -22.21 11.69
C GLU A 70 9.47 -21.61 12.07
N GLN A 71 10.52 -22.43 12.00
CA GLN A 71 11.87 -22.08 12.47
C GLN A 71 12.82 -21.59 11.35
N ASP A 72 12.30 -21.15 10.20
CA ASP A 72 13.07 -20.54 9.10
C ASP A 72 12.67 -19.08 8.87
N PRO A 73 13.45 -18.09 9.35
CA PRO A 73 13.20 -16.67 9.12
C PRO A 73 13.06 -16.27 7.65
N GLU A 74 13.79 -16.92 6.72
CA GLU A 74 13.72 -16.59 5.30
C GLU A 74 12.40 -17.05 4.67
N SER A 75 11.76 -18.08 5.24
CA SER A 75 10.42 -18.53 4.82
C SER A 75 9.38 -17.41 4.95
N TYR A 76 9.49 -16.60 6.01
CA TYR A 76 8.62 -15.45 6.26
C TYR A 76 8.81 -14.32 5.24
N ARG A 77 10.05 -14.06 4.81
CA ARG A 77 10.33 -13.08 3.73
C ARG A 77 9.82 -13.57 2.38
N ARG A 78 10.08 -14.83 2.04
CA ARG A 78 9.53 -15.45 0.81
C ARG A 78 8.00 -15.41 0.78
N ALA A 79 7.34 -15.57 1.93
CA ALA A 79 5.90 -15.41 2.03
C ALA A 79 5.46 -13.97 1.79
N ALA A 80 6.18 -12.96 2.28
CA ALA A 80 5.89 -11.57 1.98
C ALA A 80 6.03 -11.27 0.48
N ASP A 81 7.10 -11.74 -0.17
CA ASP A 81 7.27 -11.65 -1.63
C ASP A 81 6.11 -12.32 -2.37
N PHE A 82 5.75 -13.55 -1.98
CA PHE A 82 4.63 -14.27 -2.56
C PHE A 82 3.33 -13.46 -2.46
N LEU A 83 3.03 -12.90 -1.29
CA LEU A 83 1.81 -12.11 -1.07
C LEU A 83 1.80 -10.80 -1.87
N ASN A 84 2.95 -10.11 -1.93
CA ASN A 84 3.14 -8.87 -2.70
C ASN A 84 2.99 -9.11 -4.21
N ILE A 85 3.56 -10.18 -4.75
CA ILE A 85 3.52 -10.52 -6.18
C ILE A 85 2.11 -10.99 -6.62
N ASN A 86 1.37 -11.67 -5.73
CA ASN A 86 0.08 -12.27 -6.09
C ASN A 86 -1.13 -11.33 -5.91
N ASN A 87 -0.91 -10.00 -5.87
CA ASN A 87 -1.97 -8.98 -5.74
C ASN A 87 -2.97 -9.31 -4.61
N VAL A 88 -2.44 -9.64 -3.42
CA VAL A 88 -3.29 -9.79 -2.22
C VAL A 88 -3.70 -8.41 -1.74
N HIS A 89 -5.01 -8.18 -1.55
CA HIS A 89 -5.54 -6.86 -1.18
C HIS A 89 -5.62 -6.66 0.35
N MET A 90 -5.58 -7.74 1.13
CA MET A 90 -5.74 -7.72 2.59
C MET A 90 -5.11 -8.96 3.20
N VAL A 91 -4.43 -8.79 4.34
CA VAL A 91 -3.90 -9.88 5.16
C VAL A 91 -4.68 -9.95 6.48
N CYS A 92 -5.13 -11.15 6.85
CA CYS A 92 -5.74 -11.45 8.13
C CYS A 92 -4.81 -12.38 8.92
N LEU A 93 -4.06 -11.81 9.87
CA LEU A 93 -3.13 -12.55 10.72
C LEU A 93 -3.84 -13.12 11.95
N GLN A 94 -3.64 -14.40 12.24
CA GLN A 94 -4.05 -15.06 13.47
C GLN A 94 -2.83 -15.17 14.37
N HIS A 95 -2.80 -14.38 15.44
CA HIS A 95 -1.64 -14.29 16.31
C HIS A 95 -1.85 -14.99 17.66
N GLU A 96 -0.91 -15.86 17.96
CA GLU A 96 -0.63 -16.46 19.27
C GLU A 96 0.89 -16.71 19.34
N TYR A 97 1.48 -16.57 20.52
CA TYR A 97 2.93 -16.53 20.71
C TYR A 97 3.66 -17.82 20.30
N GLY A 98 2.98 -18.97 20.31
CA GLY A 98 3.51 -20.28 19.95
C GLY A 98 3.23 -20.72 18.51
N ILE A 99 2.63 -19.87 17.67
CA ILE A 99 2.41 -20.20 16.25
C ILE A 99 3.69 -20.02 15.43
N PHE A 100 4.41 -18.93 15.68
CA PHE A 100 5.52 -18.47 14.86
C PHE A 100 6.86 -18.79 15.54
N GLY A 101 7.93 -18.94 14.75
CA GLY A 101 9.26 -19.22 15.27
C GLY A 101 9.94 -18.03 15.94
N GLY A 102 11.07 -18.30 16.57
CA GLY A 102 11.83 -17.33 17.36
C GLY A 102 11.25 -17.07 18.75
N VAL A 103 11.87 -16.18 19.52
CA VAL A 103 11.43 -15.91 20.89
C VAL A 103 10.11 -15.14 20.86
N ALA A 104 9.07 -15.69 21.48
CA ALA A 104 7.72 -15.11 21.47
C ALA A 104 7.14 -14.87 20.06
N GLY A 105 7.52 -15.68 19.07
CA GLY A 105 6.97 -15.61 17.72
C GLY A 105 7.55 -14.49 16.84
N GLU A 106 8.69 -13.91 17.19
CA GLU A 106 9.25 -12.73 16.53
C GLU A 106 9.54 -12.90 15.03
N TYR A 107 9.64 -14.12 14.49
CA TYR A 107 9.88 -14.33 13.06
C TYR A 107 8.74 -13.82 12.17
N ILE A 108 7.51 -13.71 12.70
CA ILE A 108 6.39 -13.11 11.95
C ILE A 108 6.67 -11.66 11.56
N LEU A 109 7.50 -10.94 12.32
CA LEU A 109 7.85 -9.56 12.05
C LEU A 109 8.63 -9.42 10.74
N ASN A 110 9.37 -10.44 10.32
CA ASN A 110 10.06 -10.44 9.02
C ASN A 110 9.07 -10.38 7.85
N LEU A 111 7.93 -11.08 7.98
CA LEU A 111 6.85 -11.01 7.00
C LEU A 111 6.16 -9.66 7.05
N LEU A 112 5.70 -9.24 8.24
CA LEU A 112 4.87 -8.05 8.40
C LEU A 112 5.57 -6.75 7.98
N ARG A 113 6.89 -6.63 8.18
CA ARG A 113 7.69 -5.45 7.78
C ARG A 113 7.78 -5.28 6.26
N GLU A 114 7.52 -6.33 5.49
CA GLU A 114 7.70 -6.36 4.02
C GLU A 114 6.38 -6.37 3.26
N LEU A 115 5.23 -6.50 3.94
CA LEU A 115 3.92 -6.44 3.32
C LEU A 115 3.58 -5.02 2.84
N ARG A 116 3.01 -4.93 1.63
CA ARG A 116 2.58 -3.66 1.00
C ARG A 116 1.07 -3.44 1.02
N MET A 117 0.32 -4.37 1.60
CA MET A 117 -1.13 -4.33 1.71
C MET A 117 -1.55 -4.24 3.19
N PRO A 118 -2.79 -3.81 3.48
CA PRO A 118 -3.24 -3.68 4.86
C PRO A 118 -3.30 -5.02 5.60
N VAL A 119 -3.03 -4.95 6.91
CA VAL A 119 -2.98 -6.09 7.83
C VAL A 119 -4.01 -5.91 8.95
N VAL A 120 -4.88 -6.90 9.09
CA VAL A 120 -5.78 -7.04 10.24
C VAL A 120 -5.32 -8.22 11.09
N THR A 121 -4.99 -7.97 12.35
CA THR A 121 -4.48 -9.01 13.25
C THR A 121 -5.52 -9.40 14.29
N THR A 122 -5.91 -10.67 14.29
CA THR A 122 -6.72 -11.28 15.35
C THR A 122 -5.82 -11.79 16.46
N LEU A 123 -5.99 -11.28 17.66
CA LEU A 123 -5.20 -11.65 18.84
C LEU A 123 -5.94 -12.71 19.66
N HIS A 124 -5.44 -13.94 19.63
CA HIS A 124 -6.00 -15.06 20.40
C HIS A 124 -5.53 -15.07 21.86
N THR A 125 -4.40 -14.41 22.13
CA THR A 125 -3.82 -14.23 23.47
C THR A 125 -3.43 -12.77 23.66
N VAL A 126 -3.88 -12.17 24.76
CA VAL A 126 -3.45 -10.85 25.24
C VAL A 126 -3.14 -10.99 26.72
N LEU A 127 -1.86 -10.82 27.09
CA LEU A 127 -1.38 -11.10 28.44
C LEU A 127 -1.53 -9.88 29.35
N GLN A 128 -1.95 -10.09 30.58
CA GLN A 128 -1.98 -9.02 31.60
C GLN A 128 -0.56 -8.62 32.04
N LYS A 129 0.37 -9.59 32.04
CA LYS A 129 1.76 -9.41 32.49
C LYS A 129 2.70 -10.04 31.45
N PRO A 130 2.87 -9.41 30.28
CA PRO A 130 3.82 -9.90 29.28
C PRO A 130 5.25 -9.76 29.80
N ASP A 131 6.11 -10.70 29.45
CA ASP A 131 7.56 -10.51 29.59
C ASP A 131 8.08 -9.47 28.57
N GLU A 132 9.36 -9.10 28.67
CA GLU A 132 9.96 -8.09 27.80
C GLU A 132 9.93 -8.47 26.31
N HIS A 133 10.06 -9.76 25.97
CA HIS A 133 10.01 -10.23 24.60
C HIS A 133 8.57 -10.21 24.05
N GLN A 134 7.63 -10.74 24.81
CA GLN A 134 6.20 -10.76 24.48
C GLN A 134 5.63 -9.34 24.31
N LEU A 135 6.05 -8.41 25.17
CA LEU A 135 5.66 -7.00 25.09
C LEU A 135 6.20 -6.35 23.82
N ARG A 136 7.49 -6.57 23.51
CA ARG A 136 8.15 -6.01 22.33
C ARG A 136 7.51 -6.52 21.04
N VAL A 137 7.36 -7.83 20.90
CA VAL A 137 6.80 -8.45 19.70
C VAL A 137 5.37 -8.00 19.49
N LEU A 138 4.52 -8.03 20.53
CA LEU A 138 3.13 -7.61 20.37
C LEU A 138 3.02 -6.12 20.03
N LYS A 139 3.82 -5.24 20.66
CA LYS A 139 3.84 -3.81 20.31
C LYS A 139 4.22 -3.58 18.86
N GLU A 140 5.17 -4.33 18.34
CA GLU A 140 5.57 -4.20 16.94
C GLU A 140 4.50 -4.73 15.98
N ILE A 141 3.86 -5.86 16.30
CA ILE A 141 2.68 -6.36 15.55
C ILE A 141 1.56 -5.31 15.55
N VAL A 142 1.30 -4.67 16.70
CA VAL A 142 0.31 -3.59 16.81
C VAL A 142 0.67 -2.42 15.90
N MET A 143 1.95 -2.05 15.79
CA MET A 143 2.37 -0.99 14.88
C MET A 143 2.20 -1.36 13.41
N LEU A 144 2.55 -2.60 13.04
CA LEU A 144 2.50 -3.10 11.67
C LEU A 144 1.10 -3.54 11.21
N SER A 145 0.14 -3.63 12.13
CA SER A 145 -1.26 -3.92 11.81
C SER A 145 -2.04 -2.61 11.62
N ASP A 146 -2.98 -2.56 10.69
CA ASP A 146 -3.89 -1.43 10.53
C ASP A 146 -5.03 -1.48 11.53
N ARG A 147 -5.55 -2.68 11.80
CA ARG A 147 -6.59 -2.92 12.81
C ARG A 147 -6.32 -4.20 13.58
N LEU A 148 -6.80 -4.24 14.82
CA LEU A 148 -6.71 -5.39 15.71
C LEU A 148 -8.10 -5.93 16.01
N VAL A 149 -8.25 -7.25 15.95
CA VAL A 149 -9.47 -7.93 16.36
C VAL A 149 -9.22 -8.69 17.65
N VAL A 150 -10.09 -8.45 18.63
CA VAL A 150 -10.15 -9.22 19.89
C VAL A 150 -11.57 -9.70 20.12
N MET A 151 -11.75 -10.69 21.00
CA MET A 151 -13.04 -11.35 21.21
C MET A 151 -13.62 -11.15 22.63
N SER A 152 -12.95 -10.36 23.47
CA SER A 152 -13.42 -10.03 24.82
C SER A 152 -13.12 -8.57 25.19
N GLU A 153 -13.97 -7.98 26.02
CA GLU A 153 -13.79 -6.62 26.54
C GLU A 153 -12.55 -6.54 27.43
N ARG A 154 -12.23 -7.62 28.17
CA ARG A 154 -10.98 -7.72 28.92
C ARG A 154 -9.75 -7.54 28.03
N ALA A 155 -9.75 -8.11 26.83
CA ALA A 155 -8.63 -7.95 25.89
C ALA A 155 -8.52 -6.50 25.39
N VAL A 156 -9.65 -5.83 25.13
CA VAL A 156 -9.68 -4.41 24.77
C VAL A 156 -9.02 -3.58 25.87
N HIS A 157 -9.40 -3.82 27.13
CA HIS A 157 -8.85 -3.12 28.28
C HIS A 157 -7.33 -3.35 28.42
N PHE A 158 -6.86 -4.60 28.31
CA PHE A 158 -5.42 -4.88 28.35
C PHE A 158 -4.66 -4.19 27.22
N LEU A 159 -5.16 -4.22 25.99
CA LEU A 159 -4.53 -3.53 24.85
C LEU A 159 -4.42 -2.02 25.09
N CYS A 160 -5.48 -1.39 25.60
CA CYS A 160 -5.45 0.05 25.90
C CYS A 160 -4.48 0.39 27.03
N GLU A 161 -4.54 -0.31 28.17
CA GLU A 161 -3.82 0.09 29.38
C GLU A 161 -2.38 -0.40 29.45
N ILE A 162 -2.11 -1.62 29.00
CA ILE A 162 -0.78 -2.25 29.12
C ILE A 162 0.04 -2.00 27.86
N TYR A 163 -0.60 -2.11 26.69
CA TYR A 163 0.08 -2.02 25.41
C TYR A 163 -0.01 -0.63 24.75
N GLY A 164 -0.86 0.26 25.28
CA GLY A 164 -1.00 1.64 24.79
C GLY A 164 -1.70 1.74 23.44
N VAL A 165 -2.52 0.76 23.08
CA VAL A 165 -3.21 0.73 21.78
C VAL A 165 -4.41 1.69 21.78
N PRO A 166 -4.54 2.59 20.79
CA PRO A 166 -5.73 3.43 20.66
C PRO A 166 -7.00 2.59 20.47
N ARG A 167 -8.05 2.86 21.26
CA ARG A 167 -9.32 2.11 21.21
C ARG A 167 -9.94 2.04 19.82
N GLN A 168 -9.75 3.06 18.99
CA GLN A 168 -10.27 3.16 17.61
C GLN A 168 -9.67 2.11 16.67
N LYS A 169 -8.46 1.62 16.97
CA LYS A 169 -7.74 0.57 16.24
C LYS A 169 -8.25 -0.85 16.56
N ILE A 170 -9.06 -0.98 17.61
CA ILE A 170 -9.49 -2.27 18.15
C ILE A 170 -10.95 -2.54 17.79
N ASP A 171 -11.20 -3.68 17.16
CA ASP A 171 -12.52 -4.21 16.89
C ASP A 171 -12.83 -5.41 17.78
N LEU A 172 -13.98 -5.34 18.46
CA LEU A 172 -14.48 -6.44 19.26
C LEU A 172 -15.40 -7.31 18.39
N ILE A 173 -14.87 -8.41 17.87
CA ILE A 173 -15.62 -9.40 17.08
C ILE A 173 -15.65 -10.70 17.88
N PRO A 174 -16.84 -11.25 18.23
CA PRO A 174 -16.92 -12.46 19.03
C PRO A 174 -16.33 -13.64 18.27
N HIS A 175 -15.97 -14.68 19.03
CA HIS A 175 -15.59 -15.95 18.45
C HIS A 175 -16.70 -16.50 17.55
N GLY A 176 -16.33 -17.04 16.39
CA GLY A 176 -17.28 -17.67 15.48
C GLY A 176 -17.80 -19.01 15.98
N ILE A 177 -19.06 -19.32 15.70
CA ILE A 177 -19.69 -20.61 16.03
C ILE A 177 -20.46 -21.19 14.84
N PRO A 178 -20.64 -22.52 14.77
CA PRO A 178 -21.55 -23.14 13.82
C PRO A 178 -22.99 -22.67 14.03
N ASP A 179 -23.75 -22.53 12.95
CA ASP A 179 -25.18 -22.27 13.06
C ASP A 179 -25.94 -23.57 13.37
N GLN A 180 -26.43 -23.67 14.61
CA GLN A 180 -27.15 -24.85 15.08
C GLN A 180 -28.57 -24.48 15.52
N PRO A 181 -29.56 -25.37 15.25
CA PRO A 181 -30.91 -25.19 15.74
C PRO A 181 -30.97 -25.31 17.27
N PHE A 182 -31.92 -24.62 17.89
CA PHE A 182 -32.18 -24.76 19.33
C PHE A 182 -32.95 -26.06 19.59
N VAL A 183 -32.22 -27.11 19.95
CA VAL A 183 -32.78 -28.46 20.16
C VAL A 183 -32.77 -28.87 21.63
N ASP A 184 -33.67 -29.79 21.98
CA ASP A 184 -33.63 -30.44 23.28
C ASP A 184 -32.44 -31.42 23.36
N PRO A 185 -31.72 -31.51 24.50
CA PRO A 185 -30.58 -32.41 24.63
C PRO A 185 -30.90 -33.88 24.34
N SER A 186 -32.16 -34.30 24.52
CA SER A 186 -32.59 -35.68 24.31
C SER A 186 -32.44 -36.16 22.86
N PHE A 187 -32.33 -35.25 21.90
CA PHE A 187 -32.29 -35.57 20.47
C PHE A 187 -31.06 -36.37 20.01
N TYR A 188 -29.91 -36.21 20.68
CA TYR A 188 -28.63 -36.82 20.26
C TYR A 188 -28.12 -37.90 21.23
N LYS A 189 -28.88 -38.23 22.28
CA LYS A 189 -28.41 -39.12 23.37
C LYS A 189 -28.27 -40.59 22.95
N ASP A 190 -29.07 -41.01 21.98
CA ASP A 190 -29.05 -42.36 21.39
C ASP A 190 -27.74 -42.67 20.66
N ILE A 191 -27.20 -41.68 19.94
CA ILE A 191 -25.91 -41.78 19.22
C ILE A 191 -24.77 -42.19 20.17
N PHE A 192 -24.82 -41.74 21.42
CA PHE A 192 -23.75 -41.95 22.41
C PHE A 192 -24.09 -42.98 23.50
N GLY A 193 -25.23 -43.68 23.40
CA GLY A 193 -25.65 -44.70 24.37
C GLY A 193 -25.92 -44.15 25.78
N VAL A 194 -26.38 -42.89 25.86
CA VAL A 194 -26.69 -42.18 27.11
C VAL A 194 -28.18 -41.84 27.20
N GLU A 195 -29.04 -42.68 26.62
CA GLU A 195 -30.49 -42.49 26.66
C GLU A 195 -31.00 -42.51 28.10
N GLY A 196 -31.89 -41.57 28.42
CA GLY A 196 -32.43 -41.41 29.78
C GLY A 196 -31.42 -40.94 30.83
N LYS A 197 -30.17 -40.66 30.46
CA LYS A 197 -29.14 -40.09 31.36
C LYS A 197 -29.15 -38.57 31.33
N THR A 198 -28.68 -37.96 32.41
CA THR A 198 -28.38 -36.53 32.48
C THR A 198 -26.90 -36.33 32.17
N VAL A 199 -26.56 -35.63 31.09
CA VAL A 199 -25.20 -35.54 30.55
C VAL A 199 -24.53 -34.24 30.99
N LEU A 200 -23.55 -34.35 31.88
CA LEU A 200 -22.54 -33.31 32.11
C LEU A 200 -21.44 -33.44 31.06
N PHE A 201 -20.92 -32.32 30.55
CA PHE A 201 -20.01 -32.35 29.41
C PHE A 201 -18.86 -31.36 29.53
N THR A 202 -17.66 -31.82 29.19
CA THR A 202 -16.48 -31.00 28.94
C THR A 202 -15.79 -31.50 27.68
N PHE A 203 -15.29 -30.58 26.85
CA PHE A 203 -14.47 -30.96 25.70
C PHE A 203 -13.32 -29.99 25.44
N GLY A 204 -12.34 -30.48 24.68
CA GLY A 204 -11.12 -29.77 24.29
C GLY A 204 -9.87 -30.61 24.58
N LEU A 205 -8.69 -30.10 24.22
CA LEU A 205 -7.44 -30.78 24.54
C LEU A 205 -7.25 -30.88 26.06
N LEU A 206 -6.97 -32.10 26.56
CA LEU A 206 -6.78 -32.34 27.98
C LEU A 206 -5.44 -31.77 28.46
N SER A 207 -5.51 -31.00 29.54
CA SER A 207 -4.37 -30.45 30.25
C SER A 207 -4.75 -30.14 31.71
N PRO A 208 -3.80 -30.16 32.66
CA PRO A 208 -4.06 -29.92 34.08
C PRO A 208 -4.82 -28.61 34.38
N ASN A 209 -4.54 -27.54 33.64
CA ASN A 209 -5.24 -26.26 33.81
C ASN A 209 -6.75 -26.32 33.52
N LYS A 210 -7.24 -27.36 32.84
CA LYS A 210 -8.67 -27.57 32.58
C LYS A 210 -9.44 -27.96 33.84
N GLY A 211 -8.76 -28.42 34.90
CA GLY A 211 -9.34 -28.65 36.21
C GLY A 211 -10.41 -29.74 36.27
N ILE A 212 -10.36 -30.71 35.35
CA ILE A 212 -11.34 -31.80 35.21
C ILE A 212 -11.48 -32.59 36.51
N GLU A 213 -10.41 -32.70 37.29
CA GLU A 213 -10.38 -33.32 38.61
C GLU A 213 -11.41 -32.74 39.58
N ASN A 214 -11.76 -31.45 39.45
CA ASN A 214 -12.77 -30.82 40.31
C ASN A 214 -14.19 -31.29 39.97
N VAL A 215 -14.47 -31.60 38.70
CA VAL A 215 -15.75 -32.20 38.32
C VAL A 215 -15.84 -33.61 38.87
N ILE A 216 -14.79 -34.41 38.70
CA ILE A 216 -14.76 -35.80 39.20
C ILE A 216 -14.92 -35.81 40.72
N ALA A 217 -14.27 -34.89 41.44
CA ALA A 217 -14.42 -34.75 42.88
C ALA A 217 -15.81 -34.30 43.33
N ALA A 218 -16.58 -33.60 42.48
CA ALA A 218 -17.95 -33.16 42.74
C ALA A 218 -18.99 -34.25 42.46
N LEU A 219 -18.68 -35.23 41.60
CA LEU A 219 -19.62 -36.27 41.18
C LEU A 219 -20.24 -37.09 42.33
N PRO A 220 -19.54 -37.47 43.41
CA PRO A 220 -20.16 -38.24 44.48
C PRO A 220 -21.40 -37.55 45.08
N GLU A 221 -21.34 -36.24 45.27
CA GLU A 221 -22.47 -35.45 45.80
C GLU A 221 -23.60 -35.32 44.77
N ILE A 222 -23.25 -35.14 43.49
CA ILE A 222 -24.23 -35.03 42.40
C ILE A 222 -24.97 -36.37 42.21
N VAL A 223 -24.24 -37.47 42.10
CA VAL A 223 -24.79 -38.82 41.84
C VAL A 223 -25.59 -39.35 43.03
N ALA A 224 -25.27 -38.93 44.26
CA ALA A 224 -26.08 -39.25 45.43
C ALA A 224 -27.52 -38.71 45.33
N LYS A 225 -27.74 -37.62 44.59
CA LYS A 225 -29.06 -37.01 44.36
C LYS A 225 -29.65 -37.35 42.99
N HIS A 226 -28.81 -37.42 41.97
CA HIS A 226 -29.17 -37.66 40.57
C HIS A 226 -28.37 -38.87 40.03
N PRO A 227 -28.78 -40.10 40.35
CA PRO A 227 -28.02 -41.32 40.02
C PRO A 227 -27.91 -41.60 38.52
N GLU A 228 -28.76 -40.97 37.70
CA GLU A 228 -28.74 -41.06 36.25
C GLU A 228 -27.70 -40.16 35.56
N VAL A 229 -26.95 -39.36 36.33
CA VAL A 229 -25.94 -38.45 35.79
C VAL A 229 -24.74 -39.21 35.21
N VAL A 230 -24.30 -38.79 34.04
CA VAL A 230 -23.03 -39.20 33.41
C VAL A 230 -22.22 -37.98 33.02
N TYR A 231 -20.91 -38.05 33.17
CA TYR A 231 -19.96 -37.00 32.81
C TYR A 231 -19.11 -37.44 31.62
N ILE A 232 -19.28 -36.78 30.49
CA ILE A 232 -18.51 -37.03 29.27
C ILE A 232 -17.34 -36.04 29.18
N VAL A 233 -16.13 -36.58 29.07
CA VAL A 233 -14.88 -35.85 28.81
C VAL A 233 -14.41 -36.16 27.40
N LEU A 234 -14.62 -35.23 26.47
CA LEU A 234 -14.25 -35.39 25.06
C LEU A 234 -12.96 -34.64 24.71
N GLY A 235 -11.93 -35.37 24.31
CA GLY A 235 -10.73 -34.78 23.74
C GLY A 235 -9.49 -35.64 23.86
N ALA A 236 -8.55 -35.42 22.95
CA ALA A 236 -7.20 -35.96 23.02
C ALA A 236 -6.36 -35.20 24.06
N THR A 237 -5.31 -35.85 24.56
CA THR A 237 -4.33 -35.18 25.42
C THR A 237 -3.54 -34.16 24.62
N HIS A 238 -3.31 -32.98 25.19
CA HIS A 238 -2.62 -31.89 24.48
C HIS A 238 -1.27 -32.37 23.92
N PRO A 239 -0.95 -32.12 22.63
CA PRO A 239 0.26 -32.69 22.00
C PRO A 239 1.55 -32.45 22.77
N HIS A 240 1.72 -31.25 23.34
CA HIS A 240 2.88 -30.93 24.18
C HIS A 240 2.96 -31.76 25.47
N ILE A 241 1.83 -32.04 26.11
CA ILE A 241 1.78 -32.88 27.32
C ILE A 241 2.03 -34.33 26.96
N LEU A 242 1.43 -34.79 25.86
CA LEU A 242 1.62 -36.14 25.35
C LEU A 242 3.10 -36.42 25.05
N ARG A 243 3.82 -35.46 24.45
CA ARG A 243 5.27 -35.56 24.18
C ARG A 243 6.11 -35.61 25.46
N ASN A 244 5.80 -34.78 26.46
CA ASN A 244 6.63 -34.64 27.67
C ASN A 244 6.31 -35.65 28.78
N SER A 245 5.05 -36.09 28.86
CA SER A 245 4.52 -36.80 30.02
C SER A 245 3.51 -37.89 29.65
N GLY A 246 3.34 -38.20 28.36
CA GLY A 246 2.40 -39.21 27.89
C GLY A 246 0.95 -38.93 28.31
N GLU A 247 0.20 -39.99 28.60
CA GLU A 247 -1.19 -39.95 29.06
C GLU A 247 -1.31 -39.86 30.60
N SER A 248 -0.24 -39.49 31.31
CA SER A 248 -0.20 -39.51 32.79
C SER A 248 -1.33 -38.69 33.46
N TYR A 249 -1.67 -37.53 32.90
CA TYR A 249 -2.78 -36.71 33.42
C TYR A 249 -4.14 -37.39 33.22
N ARG A 250 -4.38 -38.04 32.08
CA ARG A 250 -5.63 -38.76 31.86
C ARG A 250 -5.75 -39.94 32.81
N GLN A 251 -4.67 -40.71 32.95
CA GLN A 251 -4.62 -41.85 33.87
C GLN A 251 -4.86 -41.41 35.32
N SER A 252 -4.38 -40.21 35.73
CA SER A 252 -4.66 -39.70 37.07
C SER A 252 -6.14 -39.33 37.25
N LEU A 253 -6.82 -38.81 36.22
CA LEU A 253 -8.28 -38.55 36.25
C LEU A 253 -9.09 -39.86 36.34
N GLU A 254 -8.72 -40.88 35.58
CA GLU A 254 -9.35 -42.22 35.64
C GLU A 254 -9.18 -42.86 37.02
N ASN A 255 -7.98 -42.78 37.59
CA ASN A 255 -7.71 -43.27 38.95
C ASN A 255 -8.50 -42.49 40.01
N LEU A 256 -8.62 -41.16 39.86
CA LEU A 256 -9.44 -40.34 40.74
C LEU A 256 -10.92 -40.73 40.68
N ALA A 257 -11.46 -41.02 39.49
CA ALA A 257 -12.84 -41.47 39.35
C ALA A 257 -13.08 -42.81 40.08
N ARG A 258 -12.11 -43.73 40.03
CA ARG A 258 -12.13 -44.99 40.79
C ARG A 258 -12.04 -44.76 42.30
N GLU A 259 -11.12 -43.90 42.74
CA GLU A 259 -10.94 -43.55 44.16
C GLU A 259 -12.23 -42.93 44.76
N LYS A 260 -12.91 -42.09 43.98
CA LYS A 260 -14.17 -41.45 44.37
C LYS A 260 -15.41 -42.35 44.19
N GLY A 261 -15.25 -43.56 43.66
CA GLY A 261 -16.35 -44.52 43.46
C GLY A 261 -17.36 -44.12 42.38
N VAL A 262 -16.95 -43.29 41.41
CA VAL A 262 -17.81 -42.73 40.34
C VAL A 262 -17.38 -43.16 38.94
N GLU A 263 -16.55 -44.20 38.81
CA GLU A 263 -16.02 -44.67 37.53
C GLU A 263 -17.13 -45.03 36.52
N GLY A 264 -18.25 -45.59 36.99
CA GLY A 264 -19.41 -45.91 36.14
C GLY A 264 -20.21 -44.69 35.66
N ASN A 265 -19.91 -43.50 36.17
CA ASN A 265 -20.56 -42.24 35.80
C ASN A 265 -19.66 -41.35 34.93
N VAL A 266 -18.44 -41.79 34.56
CA VAL A 266 -17.52 -40.98 33.75
C VAL A 266 -17.18 -41.69 32.44
N ILE A 267 -17.31 -40.98 31.32
CA ILE A 267 -17.00 -41.48 29.97
C ILE A 267 -15.86 -40.63 29.40
N PHE A 268 -14.70 -41.25 29.20
CA PHE A 268 -13.56 -40.59 28.54
C PHE A 268 -13.55 -40.91 27.04
N CYS A 269 -13.83 -39.92 26.20
CA CYS A 269 -13.74 -40.03 24.75
C CYS A 269 -12.38 -39.47 24.27
N ASN A 270 -11.37 -40.34 24.19
CA ASN A 270 -9.98 -39.96 23.85
C ASN A 270 -9.76 -39.81 22.34
N ARG A 271 -10.38 -38.80 21.73
CA ARG A 271 -10.17 -38.48 20.31
C ARG A 271 -10.35 -37.01 20.02
N PHE A 272 -9.65 -36.52 19.01
CA PHE A 272 -10.00 -35.28 18.32
C PHE A 272 -11.10 -35.62 17.31
N VAL A 273 -12.22 -34.88 17.34
CA VAL A 273 -13.39 -35.17 16.51
C VAL A 273 -13.62 -34.06 15.50
N GLU A 274 -14.23 -34.44 14.37
CA GLU A 274 -14.66 -33.48 13.35
C GLU A 274 -15.82 -32.61 13.85
N LEU A 275 -16.03 -31.48 13.18
CA LEU A 275 -17.01 -30.47 13.60
C LEU A 275 -18.43 -31.04 13.73
N GLU A 276 -18.85 -31.90 12.79
CA GLU A 276 -20.18 -32.51 12.78
C GLU A 276 -20.42 -33.37 14.03
N GLU A 277 -19.45 -34.21 14.37
CA GLU A 277 -19.50 -35.06 15.55
C GLU A 277 -19.44 -34.21 16.85
N LEU A 278 -18.60 -33.17 16.87
CA LEU A 278 -18.52 -32.25 18.00
C LEU A 278 -19.88 -31.58 18.29
N VAL A 279 -20.57 -31.14 17.24
CA VAL A 279 -21.91 -30.55 17.34
C VAL A 279 -22.91 -31.54 17.95
N GLN A 280 -22.84 -32.82 17.58
CA GLN A 280 -23.70 -33.87 18.14
C GLN A 280 -23.42 -34.07 19.64
N PHE A 281 -22.15 -34.12 20.06
CA PHE A 281 -21.79 -34.21 21.48
C PHE A 281 -22.30 -33.00 22.28
N ILE A 282 -22.08 -31.78 21.78
CA ILE A 282 -22.63 -30.56 22.38
C ILE A 282 -24.16 -30.69 22.45
N GLY A 283 -24.78 -31.16 21.37
CA GLY A 283 -26.20 -31.44 21.25
C GLY A 283 -26.74 -32.37 22.34
N ALA A 284 -26.02 -33.43 22.72
CA ALA A 284 -26.44 -34.38 23.75
C ALA A 284 -26.29 -33.87 25.19
N ALA A 285 -25.45 -32.85 25.41
CA ALA A 285 -25.17 -32.33 26.76
C ALA A 285 -26.35 -31.56 27.38
N ASP A 286 -26.61 -31.80 28.67
CA ASP A 286 -27.57 -31.06 29.49
C ASP A 286 -26.91 -29.85 30.15
N ILE A 287 -25.72 -30.06 30.73
CA ILE A 287 -24.91 -29.01 31.37
C ILE A 287 -23.47 -29.12 30.87
N TYR A 288 -22.94 -28.03 30.33
CA TYR A 288 -21.53 -27.89 29.97
C TYR A 288 -20.74 -27.28 31.13
N ILE A 289 -19.56 -27.83 31.43
CA ILE A 289 -18.74 -27.40 32.57
C ILE A 289 -17.34 -26.97 32.10
N THR A 290 -16.86 -25.82 32.59
CA THR A 290 -15.47 -25.38 32.40
C THR A 290 -14.82 -25.02 33.74
N PRO A 291 -14.20 -26.00 34.42
CA PRO A 291 -13.74 -25.86 35.81
C PRO A 291 -12.26 -25.43 35.85
N TYR A 292 -11.88 -24.46 35.03
CA TYR A 292 -10.47 -24.08 34.86
C TYR A 292 -9.89 -23.60 36.18
N LEU A 293 -8.58 -23.81 36.38
CA LEU A 293 -7.93 -23.56 37.66
C LEU A 293 -7.48 -22.11 37.87
N GLU A 294 -7.44 -21.31 36.80
CA GLU A 294 -6.84 -19.98 36.80
C GLU A 294 -7.69 -18.99 36.00
N PRO A 295 -7.64 -17.69 36.34
CA PRO A 295 -8.45 -16.67 35.67
C PRO A 295 -7.94 -16.29 34.27
N ALA A 296 -6.68 -16.60 33.96
CA ALA A 296 -5.96 -16.09 32.79
C ALA A 296 -6.32 -16.83 31.48
N GLN A 297 -7.57 -16.72 31.05
CA GLN A 297 -8.04 -17.21 29.75
C GLN A 297 -8.87 -16.11 29.07
N ILE A 298 -8.30 -15.52 28.02
CA ILE A 298 -8.88 -14.32 27.38
C ILE A 298 -10.00 -14.66 26.38
N VAL A 299 -9.98 -15.87 25.80
CA VAL A 299 -10.97 -16.42 24.87
C VAL A 299 -11.06 -17.93 25.03
N SER A 300 -12.26 -18.52 24.91
CA SER A 300 -12.43 -19.99 24.86
C SER A 300 -13.43 -20.39 23.77
N GLY A 301 -12.94 -21.06 22.72
CA GLY A 301 -13.79 -21.59 21.65
C GLY A 301 -14.78 -22.65 22.15
N THR A 302 -14.37 -23.48 23.12
CA THR A 302 -15.23 -24.53 23.68
C THR A 302 -16.43 -23.95 24.43
N LEU A 303 -16.22 -22.87 25.20
CA LEU A 303 -17.30 -22.10 25.83
C LEU A 303 -18.17 -21.36 24.80
N ALA A 304 -17.55 -20.75 23.79
CA ALA A 304 -18.28 -20.06 22.73
C ALA A 304 -19.27 -20.99 22.02
N TYR A 305 -18.83 -22.19 21.64
CA TYR A 305 -19.64 -23.17 20.93
C TYR A 305 -20.83 -23.64 21.79
N THR A 306 -20.64 -23.89 23.09
CA THR A 306 -21.70 -24.38 23.97
C THR A 306 -22.72 -23.31 24.35
N VAL A 307 -22.27 -22.08 24.64
CA VAL A 307 -23.17 -20.92 24.81
C VAL A 307 -23.97 -20.69 23.53
N GLY A 308 -23.28 -20.74 22.38
CA GLY A 308 -23.85 -20.63 21.05
C GLY A 308 -24.95 -21.63 20.73
N ALA A 309 -24.75 -22.88 21.15
CA ALA A 309 -25.73 -23.97 21.04
C ALA A 309 -26.85 -23.90 22.09
N GLY A 310 -26.85 -22.90 22.98
CA GLY A 310 -27.89 -22.73 23.99
C GLY A 310 -27.86 -23.77 25.09
N LYS A 311 -26.66 -24.19 25.50
CA LYS A 311 -26.46 -25.13 26.61
C LYS A 311 -26.49 -24.40 27.95
N ALA A 312 -26.92 -25.10 29.01
CA ALA A 312 -26.73 -24.59 30.36
C ALA A 312 -25.23 -24.72 30.69
N VAL A 313 -24.65 -23.67 31.26
CA VAL A 313 -23.20 -23.62 31.49
C VAL A 313 -22.90 -23.33 32.95
N ILE A 314 -21.97 -24.10 33.51
CA ILE A 314 -21.32 -23.82 34.79
C ILE A 314 -19.82 -23.63 34.54
N SER A 315 -19.23 -22.58 35.10
CA SER A 315 -17.83 -22.26 34.85
C SER A 315 -17.16 -21.66 36.09
N THR A 316 -15.84 -21.74 36.17
CA THR A 316 -15.07 -20.87 37.08
C THR A 316 -14.96 -19.46 36.49
N PRO A 317 -14.78 -18.39 37.29
CA PRO A 317 -14.77 -17.01 36.81
C PRO A 317 -13.43 -16.64 36.16
N TYR A 318 -13.03 -17.35 35.10
CA TYR A 318 -11.97 -16.88 34.20
C TYR A 318 -12.50 -15.78 33.29
N TRP A 319 -11.63 -14.87 32.83
CA TRP A 319 -12.05 -13.59 32.25
C TRP A 319 -13.12 -13.72 31.15
N TYR A 320 -12.95 -14.66 30.22
CA TYR A 320 -13.93 -14.88 29.15
C TYR A 320 -15.26 -15.48 29.66
N ALA A 321 -15.23 -16.34 30.68
CA ALA A 321 -16.46 -16.89 31.26
C ALA A 321 -17.30 -15.83 31.97
N GLU A 322 -16.66 -14.86 32.64
CA GLU A 322 -17.37 -13.73 33.26
C GLU A 322 -18.22 -12.97 32.23
N GLU A 323 -17.65 -12.67 31.06
CA GLU A 323 -18.33 -11.94 29.98
C GLU A 323 -19.40 -12.77 29.26
N MET A 324 -19.08 -14.04 28.98
CA MET A 324 -19.96 -14.95 28.24
C MET A 324 -21.19 -15.38 29.04
N LEU A 325 -21.06 -15.48 30.37
CA LEU A 325 -22.10 -15.98 31.27
C LEU A 325 -22.85 -14.89 32.06
N ALA A 326 -22.50 -13.61 31.86
CA ALA A 326 -23.23 -12.48 32.43
C ALA A 326 -24.72 -12.48 32.05
N ASP A 327 -25.54 -11.67 32.71
CA ASP A 327 -26.98 -11.56 32.46
C ASP A 327 -27.72 -12.92 32.56
N ASP A 328 -27.32 -13.73 33.55
CA ASP A 328 -27.87 -15.06 33.83
C ASP A 328 -27.82 -16.04 32.64
N ARG A 329 -26.77 -15.93 31.81
CA ARG A 329 -26.44 -16.88 30.71
C ARG A 329 -25.71 -18.13 31.20
N GLY A 330 -25.20 -18.12 32.44
CA GLY A 330 -24.62 -19.29 33.08
C GLY A 330 -24.50 -19.12 34.59
N VAL A 331 -23.78 -20.05 35.23
CA VAL A 331 -23.44 -19.98 36.65
C VAL A 331 -21.92 -19.95 36.81
N LEU A 332 -21.43 -19.03 37.62
CA LEU A 332 -20.03 -18.97 38.03
C LEU A 332 -19.85 -19.61 39.41
N VAL A 333 -18.85 -20.47 39.56
CA VAL A 333 -18.47 -21.11 40.83
C VAL A 333 -17.01 -20.80 41.18
N PRO A 334 -16.62 -20.76 42.48
CA PRO A 334 -15.24 -20.51 42.86
C PRO A 334 -14.24 -21.51 42.26
N PHE A 335 -13.01 -21.04 42.04
CA PHE A 335 -11.91 -21.90 41.62
C PHE A 335 -11.61 -22.98 42.66
N ARG A 336 -11.30 -24.20 42.20
CA ARG A 336 -10.88 -25.33 43.06
C ARG A 336 -11.89 -25.69 44.15
N ASP A 337 -13.19 -25.53 43.87
CA ASP A 337 -14.27 -25.83 44.82
C ASP A 337 -15.26 -26.86 44.23
N PRO A 338 -14.99 -28.17 44.39
CA PRO A 338 -15.90 -29.22 43.95
C PRO A 338 -17.28 -29.17 44.62
N GLY A 339 -17.38 -28.67 45.86
CA GLY A 339 -18.65 -28.59 46.59
C GLY A 339 -19.57 -27.52 46.01
N ALA A 340 -19.02 -26.33 45.73
CA ALA A 340 -19.78 -25.28 45.03
C ALA A 340 -20.22 -25.73 43.63
N LEU A 341 -19.36 -26.48 42.92
CA LEU A 341 -19.70 -27.07 41.63
C LEU A 341 -20.86 -28.07 41.74
N ALA A 342 -20.81 -29.00 42.70
CA ALA A 342 -21.88 -29.96 42.96
C ALA A 342 -23.21 -29.28 43.29
N SER A 343 -23.17 -28.29 44.18
CA SER A 343 -24.34 -27.48 44.55
C SER A 343 -24.96 -26.76 43.35
N ALA A 344 -24.14 -26.19 42.47
CA ALA A 344 -24.60 -25.51 41.25
C ALA A 344 -25.24 -26.49 40.25
N VAL A 345 -24.63 -27.66 40.05
CA VAL A 345 -25.19 -28.73 39.19
C VAL A 345 -26.54 -29.17 39.73
N ASN A 346 -26.61 -29.59 41.00
CA ASN A 346 -27.84 -30.06 41.64
C ASN A 346 -28.96 -29.00 41.54
N LYS A 347 -28.65 -27.72 41.80
CA LYS A 347 -29.63 -26.63 41.67
C LYS A 347 -30.22 -26.50 40.26
N LEU A 348 -29.41 -26.66 39.21
CA LEU A 348 -29.89 -26.60 37.82
C LEU A 348 -30.64 -27.87 37.39
N LEU A 349 -30.32 -29.02 37.98
CA LEU A 349 -31.05 -30.27 37.75
C LEU A 349 -32.40 -30.29 38.49
N ASP A 350 -32.49 -29.67 39.67
CA ASP A 350 -33.74 -29.53 40.42
C ASP A 350 -34.70 -28.46 39.84
N ASN A 351 -34.21 -27.56 38.98
CA ASN A 351 -34.96 -26.40 38.50
C ASN A 351 -34.91 -26.26 36.97
N ASP A 352 -35.69 -27.11 36.28
CA ASP A 352 -35.85 -27.07 34.84
C ASP A 352 -36.24 -25.67 34.28
N PRO A 353 -37.20 -24.93 34.88
CA PRO A 353 -37.52 -23.57 34.41
C PRO A 353 -36.32 -22.63 34.39
N GLN A 354 -35.50 -22.64 35.46
CA GLN A 354 -34.29 -21.84 35.52
C GLN A 354 -33.29 -22.27 34.45
N ARG A 355 -33.07 -23.59 34.30
CA ARG A 355 -32.15 -24.15 33.30
C ARG A 355 -32.58 -23.78 31.87
N HIS A 356 -33.86 -23.91 31.53
CA HIS A 356 -34.37 -23.55 30.22
C HIS A 356 -34.32 -22.04 29.93
N ALA A 357 -34.59 -21.19 30.93
CA ALA A 357 -34.46 -19.74 30.79
C ALA A 357 -33.00 -19.32 30.49
N MET A 358 -32.04 -19.91 31.21
CA MET A 358 -30.62 -19.74 30.96
C MET A 358 -30.22 -20.16 29.55
N ARG A 359 -30.58 -21.38 29.15
CA ARG A 359 -30.35 -21.92 27.80
C ARG A 359 -30.84 -20.99 26.70
N LYS A 360 -32.06 -20.46 26.84
CA LYS A 360 -32.65 -19.53 25.89
C LYS A 360 -31.86 -18.22 25.78
N ARG A 361 -31.44 -17.64 26.92
CA ARG A 361 -30.61 -16.42 26.91
C ARG A 361 -29.27 -16.65 26.22
N SER A 362 -28.60 -17.77 26.52
CA SER A 362 -27.34 -18.16 25.89
C SER A 362 -27.47 -18.35 24.38
N TYR A 363 -28.52 -19.05 23.94
CA TYR A 363 -28.77 -19.26 22.51
C TYR A 363 -28.98 -17.95 21.75
N LEU A 364 -29.80 -17.05 22.31
CA LEU A 364 -30.08 -15.74 21.71
C LEU A 364 -28.84 -14.86 21.63
N PHE A 365 -28.02 -14.85 22.69
CA PHE A 365 -26.72 -14.16 22.68
C PHE A 365 -25.79 -14.71 21.59
N GLY A 366 -25.72 -16.05 21.47
CA GLY A 366 -24.90 -16.74 20.48
C GLY A 366 -25.26 -16.49 19.02
N ARG A 367 -26.46 -15.98 18.70
CA ARG A 367 -26.87 -15.76 17.30
C ARG A 367 -25.98 -14.74 16.57
N ASN A 368 -25.43 -13.77 17.29
CA ASN A 368 -24.48 -12.79 16.73
C ASN A 368 -23.06 -13.35 16.56
N MET A 369 -22.81 -14.56 17.04
CA MET A 369 -21.52 -15.25 16.98
C MET A 369 -21.46 -16.23 15.81
N VAL A 370 -22.56 -16.48 15.11
CA VAL A 370 -22.59 -17.41 13.98
C VAL A 370 -21.59 -16.97 12.91
N TRP A 371 -20.87 -17.92 12.32
CA TRP A 371 -19.80 -17.66 11.36
C TRP A 371 -20.17 -16.71 10.22
N SER A 372 -21.41 -16.77 9.70
CA SER A 372 -21.90 -15.83 8.68
C SER A 372 -21.93 -14.37 9.18
N GLN A 373 -22.29 -14.14 10.44
CA GLN A 373 -22.27 -12.80 11.05
C GLN A 373 -20.84 -12.35 11.35
N VAL A 374 -20.01 -13.26 11.88
CA VAL A 374 -18.59 -12.97 12.15
C VAL A 374 -17.85 -12.62 10.87
N ALA A 375 -18.06 -13.36 9.77
CA ALA A 375 -17.48 -13.08 8.47
C ALA A 375 -17.85 -11.69 7.94
N ARG A 376 -19.10 -11.24 8.12
CA ARG A 376 -19.54 -9.89 7.74
C ARG A 376 -18.81 -8.81 8.55
N ARG A 377 -18.66 -9.01 9.87
CA ARG A 377 -17.95 -8.06 10.75
C ARG A 377 -16.44 -8.01 10.45
N TYR A 378 -15.84 -9.15 10.08
CA TYR A 378 -14.47 -9.17 9.57
C TYR A 378 -14.36 -8.40 8.25
N MET A 379 -15.30 -8.57 7.31
CA MET A 379 -15.29 -7.81 6.06
C MET A 379 -15.44 -6.29 6.29
N GLU A 380 -16.30 -5.86 7.21
CA GLU A 380 -16.39 -4.45 7.64
C GLU A 380 -15.05 -3.94 8.22
N THR A 381 -14.35 -4.79 8.95
CA THR A 381 -13.02 -4.47 9.49
C THR A 381 -11.96 -4.41 8.39
N PHE A 382 -12.01 -5.29 7.40
CA PHE A 382 -11.12 -5.25 6.24
C PHE A 382 -11.34 -4.00 5.38
N GLU A 383 -12.58 -3.62 5.10
CA GLU A 383 -12.88 -2.39 4.35
C GLU A 383 -12.42 -1.14 5.10
N ARG A 384 -12.62 -1.08 6.43
CA ARG A 384 -12.08 0.00 7.27
C ARG A 384 -10.55 0.03 7.27
N ALA A 385 -9.90 -1.12 7.47
CA ALA A 385 -8.44 -1.22 7.42
C ALA A 385 -7.89 -0.73 6.08
N ARG A 386 -8.56 -1.07 4.96
CA ARG A 386 -8.15 -0.60 3.64
C ARG A 386 -8.33 0.92 3.46
N ALA A 387 -9.40 1.50 3.98
CA ALA A 387 -9.62 2.93 3.95
C ALA A 387 -8.61 3.69 4.85
N GLU A 388 -8.26 3.11 5.99
CA GLU A 388 -7.43 3.73 7.02
C GLU A 388 -5.93 3.46 6.85
N HIS A 389 -5.52 2.51 6.00
CA HIS A 389 -4.15 2.00 5.84
C HIS A 389 -3.07 3.09 5.73
N ARG A 390 -3.47 4.24 5.19
CA ARG A 390 -2.68 5.46 5.05
C ARG A 390 -2.17 6.05 6.37
N HIS A 391 -2.83 5.84 7.51
CA HIS A 391 -2.48 6.48 8.78
C HIS A 391 -1.34 5.78 9.55
N PHE A 392 -1.17 4.47 9.39
CA PHE A 392 -0.18 3.70 10.17
C PHE A 392 1.09 3.33 9.38
N ALA A 393 1.00 3.11 8.06
CA ALA A 393 2.17 2.89 7.20
C ALA A 393 3.15 4.09 7.19
N GLN A 394 2.64 5.31 7.40
CA GLN A 394 3.39 6.56 7.46
C GLN A 394 4.39 6.63 8.63
N ALA A 395 4.09 6.01 9.78
CA ALA A 395 4.97 6.07 10.95
C ALA A 395 6.25 5.22 10.79
N TYR A 396 6.20 4.18 9.96
CA TYR A 396 7.33 3.25 9.75
C TYR A 396 8.30 3.75 8.67
N LEU A 397 7.79 4.32 7.58
CA LEU A 397 8.62 4.84 6.48
C LEU A 397 9.37 6.14 6.84
N ALA A 398 8.76 7.01 7.66
CA ALA A 398 9.40 8.24 8.14
C ALA A 398 10.69 7.99 8.93
N GLY A 399 10.84 6.80 9.54
CA GLY A 399 12.06 6.42 10.27
C GLY A 399 13.25 6.03 9.38
N ARG A 400 13.04 5.78 8.08
CA ARG A 400 14.11 5.37 7.15
C ARG A 400 14.66 6.50 6.28
N THR A 401 13.94 7.62 6.14
CA THR A 401 14.32 8.72 5.26
C THR A 401 15.24 9.77 5.89
N SER A 402 15.71 9.59 7.13
CA SER A 402 16.61 10.54 7.82
C SER A 402 18.09 10.50 7.35
N GLY A 403 18.38 10.04 6.14
CA GLY A 403 19.76 9.80 5.67
C GLY A 403 20.23 10.55 4.41
N ARG A 404 19.38 11.31 3.70
CA ARG A 404 19.79 12.10 2.52
C ARG A 404 19.71 13.59 2.82
N SER A 405 20.76 14.33 2.48
CA SER A 405 20.80 15.80 2.60
C SER A 405 19.66 16.39 1.77
N GLN A 406 18.85 17.27 2.38
CA GLN A 406 17.89 18.08 1.65
C GLN A 406 18.67 18.95 0.66
N GLY A 407 18.53 18.66 -0.64
CA GLY A 407 18.88 19.60 -1.69
C GLY A 407 19.80 19.15 -2.81
N GLU A 408 20.33 17.92 -2.82
CA GLU A 408 21.13 17.42 -3.93
C GLU A 408 20.26 16.78 -5.02
N LEU A 409 20.50 17.16 -6.28
CA LEU A 409 19.88 16.53 -7.44
C LEU A 409 20.42 15.10 -7.62
N PRO A 410 19.58 14.12 -8.03
CA PRO A 410 20.04 12.75 -8.25
C PRO A 410 21.10 12.65 -9.36
N PRO A 411 21.93 11.58 -9.35
CA PRO A 411 22.80 11.26 -10.47
C PRO A 411 21.98 11.04 -11.75
N LEU A 412 22.59 11.29 -12.90
CA LEU A 412 21.95 11.06 -14.19
C LEU A 412 22.03 9.57 -14.55
N GLU A 413 20.90 8.88 -14.49
CA GLU A 413 20.80 7.45 -14.83
C GLU A 413 19.98 7.28 -16.12
N LEU A 414 20.56 6.64 -17.13
CA LEU A 414 19.92 6.47 -18.45
C LEU A 414 19.48 5.02 -18.75
N ASP A 415 19.64 4.10 -17.80
CA ASP A 415 19.39 2.66 -18.03
C ASP A 415 17.96 2.36 -18.48
N HIS A 416 16.96 3.02 -17.91
CA HIS A 416 15.58 2.86 -18.34
C HIS A 416 15.33 3.45 -19.73
N LEU A 417 15.89 4.63 -20.03
CA LEU A 417 15.83 5.23 -21.37
C LEU A 417 16.41 4.29 -22.43
N LEU A 418 17.60 3.72 -22.15
CA LEU A 418 18.25 2.76 -23.04
C LEU A 418 17.46 1.46 -23.19
N ARG A 419 16.78 1.00 -22.13
CA ARG A 419 15.93 -0.20 -22.16
C ARG A 419 14.65 0.01 -22.98
N MET A 420 14.09 1.21 -22.95
CA MET A 420 12.89 1.59 -23.72
C MET A 420 13.18 1.91 -25.19
N THR A 421 14.46 2.07 -25.55
CA THR A 421 14.89 2.47 -26.89
C THR A 421 15.52 1.30 -27.63
N ASP A 422 14.97 0.99 -28.81
CA ASP A 422 15.53 -0.02 -29.72
C ASP A 422 16.10 0.64 -30.99
N GLU A 423 16.46 -0.12 -32.01
CA GLU A 423 17.01 0.45 -33.26
C GLU A 423 16.03 1.31 -34.07
N THR A 424 14.74 1.32 -33.71
CA THR A 424 13.70 2.10 -34.36
C THR A 424 13.53 3.46 -33.69
N GLY A 425 13.41 3.47 -32.36
CA GLY A 425 13.07 4.65 -31.56
C GLY A 425 12.73 4.26 -30.12
N ILE A 426 12.06 5.16 -29.39
CA ILE A 426 11.59 4.87 -28.03
C ILE A 426 10.15 4.31 -28.03
N LEU A 427 9.92 3.24 -27.27
CA LEU A 427 8.62 2.61 -27.07
C LEU A 427 7.73 3.46 -26.15
N GLN A 428 6.42 3.49 -26.38
CA GLN A 428 5.52 4.40 -25.68
C GLN A 428 5.36 4.04 -24.18
N HIS A 429 5.10 2.77 -23.88
CA HIS A 429 4.68 2.32 -22.56
C HIS A 429 5.56 1.18 -22.03
N ALA A 430 5.62 1.05 -20.70
CA ALA A 430 6.16 -0.10 -20.00
C ALA A 430 5.10 -0.74 -19.11
N THR A 431 5.18 -2.05 -18.90
CA THR A 431 4.48 -2.73 -17.79
C THR A 431 5.46 -2.86 -16.64
N PHE A 432 5.23 -2.12 -15.56
CA PHE A 432 6.27 -1.82 -14.58
C PHE A 432 7.49 -1.17 -15.26
N SER A 433 8.67 -1.77 -15.15
CA SER A 433 9.91 -1.30 -15.80
C SER A 433 10.24 -2.04 -17.11
N VAL A 434 9.38 -2.94 -17.58
CA VAL A 434 9.60 -3.77 -18.77
C VAL A 434 8.92 -3.13 -19.99
N PRO A 435 9.63 -2.86 -21.09
CA PRO A 435 9.03 -2.25 -22.28
C PRO A 435 7.83 -3.04 -22.82
N ASN A 436 6.74 -2.34 -23.12
CA ASN A 436 5.51 -2.95 -23.64
C ASN A 436 5.48 -2.90 -25.17
N TYR A 437 5.92 -3.98 -25.81
CA TYR A 437 5.93 -4.10 -27.26
C TYR A 437 4.54 -4.12 -27.93
N GLN A 438 3.43 -4.23 -27.18
CA GLN A 438 2.10 -4.19 -27.79
C GLN A 438 1.68 -2.78 -28.23
N GLU A 439 2.20 -1.75 -27.54
CA GLU A 439 1.80 -0.35 -27.73
C GLU A 439 2.66 0.36 -28.79
N GLY A 440 3.83 -0.19 -29.12
CA GLY A 440 4.69 0.33 -30.18
C GLY A 440 5.32 1.68 -29.81
N TYR A 441 5.34 2.60 -30.77
CA TYR A 441 6.09 3.86 -30.72
C TYR A 441 5.19 5.04 -31.07
N THR A 442 5.57 6.21 -30.58
CA THR A 442 4.94 7.46 -30.99
C THR A 442 5.94 8.56 -31.34
N THR A 443 5.56 9.41 -32.29
CA THR A 443 6.36 10.56 -32.71
C THR A 443 6.50 11.59 -31.60
N ASP A 444 5.49 11.75 -30.75
CA ASP A 444 5.56 12.68 -29.62
C ASP A 444 6.64 12.26 -28.60
N ASP A 445 6.73 10.97 -28.24
CA ASP A 445 7.77 10.47 -27.34
C ASP A 445 9.15 10.48 -27.98
N ASN A 446 9.26 10.15 -29.27
CA ASN A 446 10.54 10.28 -29.99
C ASN A 446 10.97 11.75 -30.12
N ALA A 447 10.05 12.71 -30.22
CA ALA A 447 10.37 14.14 -30.19
C ALA A 447 10.85 14.59 -28.80
N ARG A 448 10.20 14.15 -27.71
CA ARG A 448 10.69 14.40 -26.33
C ARG A 448 12.06 13.76 -26.10
N ALA A 449 12.27 12.55 -26.59
CA ALA A 449 13.53 11.84 -26.46
C ALA A 449 14.65 12.54 -27.23
N LEU A 450 14.37 13.09 -28.41
CA LEU A 450 15.30 13.93 -29.15
C LEU A 450 15.68 15.21 -28.39
N LEU A 451 14.72 15.87 -27.72
CA LEU A 451 15.01 17.03 -26.85
C LEU A 451 15.97 16.65 -25.72
N VAL A 452 15.69 15.54 -25.02
CA VAL A 452 16.57 15.01 -23.96
C VAL A 452 17.96 14.71 -24.52
N SER A 453 18.09 14.12 -25.72
CA SER A 453 19.40 13.86 -26.33
C SER A 453 20.22 15.12 -26.60
N ILE A 454 19.59 16.25 -26.94
CA ILE A 454 20.31 17.53 -27.11
C ILE A 454 20.72 18.13 -25.76
N LEU A 455 19.92 17.94 -24.71
CA LEU A 455 20.34 18.30 -23.34
C LEU A 455 21.49 17.42 -22.85
N LEU A 456 21.50 16.13 -23.22
CA LEU A 456 22.62 15.22 -22.96
C LEU A 456 23.91 15.66 -23.66
N GLU A 457 23.81 16.19 -24.88
CA GLU A 457 24.95 16.79 -25.60
C GLU A 457 25.55 17.96 -24.81
N GLN A 458 24.71 18.81 -24.20
CA GLN A 458 25.16 19.99 -23.44
C GLN A 458 25.86 19.64 -22.11
N VAL A 459 25.55 18.49 -21.53
CA VAL A 459 26.26 17.96 -20.35
C VAL A 459 27.35 16.97 -20.72
N GLU A 460 27.73 16.93 -22.01
CA GLU A 460 28.81 16.11 -22.56
C GLU A 460 28.64 14.59 -22.32
N ASP A 461 27.41 14.08 -22.28
CA ASP A 461 27.17 12.63 -22.16
C ASP A 461 27.55 11.91 -23.48
N PRO A 462 28.40 10.87 -23.44
CA PRO A 462 28.90 10.21 -24.64
C PRO A 462 27.82 9.51 -25.46
N ARG A 463 26.64 9.23 -24.88
CA ARG A 463 25.52 8.53 -25.54
C ARG A 463 24.61 9.49 -26.32
N ALA A 464 24.78 10.80 -26.16
CA ALA A 464 23.90 11.83 -26.73
C ALA A 464 23.75 11.71 -28.25
N MET A 465 24.87 11.54 -28.96
CA MET A 465 24.91 11.44 -30.42
C MET A 465 24.05 10.27 -30.94
N ASP A 466 24.31 9.06 -30.43
CA ASP A 466 23.64 7.84 -30.92
C ASP A 466 22.14 7.89 -30.68
N LEU A 467 21.74 8.40 -29.50
CA LEU A 467 20.33 8.61 -29.17
C LEU A 467 19.68 9.67 -30.07
N ALA A 468 20.33 10.82 -30.28
CA ALA A 468 19.81 11.89 -31.13
C ALA A 468 19.61 11.42 -32.58
N VAL A 469 20.59 10.71 -33.15
CA VAL A 469 20.51 10.16 -34.51
C VAL A 469 19.32 9.21 -34.66
N ARG A 470 19.12 8.34 -33.67
CA ARG A 470 18.03 7.36 -33.67
C ARG A 470 16.66 8.02 -33.62
N TYR A 471 16.42 8.91 -32.66
CA TYR A 471 15.13 9.59 -32.54
C TYR A 471 14.84 10.53 -33.73
N LEU A 472 15.87 11.20 -34.27
CA LEU A 472 15.71 12.00 -35.49
C LEU A 472 15.41 11.12 -36.72
N SER A 473 15.98 9.92 -36.80
CA SER A 473 15.65 8.95 -37.86
C SER A 473 14.21 8.49 -37.80
N PHE A 474 13.67 8.25 -36.59
CA PHE A 474 12.24 7.96 -36.39
C PHE A 474 11.38 9.12 -36.90
N ILE A 475 11.69 10.36 -36.50
CA ILE A 475 10.96 11.57 -36.92
C ILE A 475 11.02 11.76 -38.44
N LEU A 476 12.17 11.52 -39.06
CA LEU A 476 12.33 11.55 -40.52
C LEU A 476 11.39 10.55 -41.19
N PHE A 477 11.27 9.33 -40.66
CA PHE A 477 10.37 8.29 -41.19
C PHE A 477 8.88 8.61 -40.94
N ALA A 478 8.57 9.29 -39.84
CA ALA A 478 7.23 9.75 -39.48
C ALA A 478 6.69 10.83 -40.43
N PHE A 479 7.58 11.60 -41.06
CA PHE A 479 7.19 12.70 -41.91
C PHE A 479 6.47 12.22 -43.18
N ASN A 480 5.30 12.81 -43.43
CA ASN A 480 4.55 12.60 -44.67
C ASN A 480 4.74 13.83 -45.58
N PRO A 481 5.48 13.70 -46.71
CA PRO A 481 5.79 14.82 -47.58
C PRO A 481 4.57 15.39 -48.33
N VAL A 482 3.50 14.60 -48.47
CA VAL A 482 2.26 15.02 -49.14
C VAL A 482 1.46 15.95 -48.24
N THR A 483 1.24 15.53 -46.99
CA THR A 483 0.44 16.29 -46.02
C THR A 483 1.27 17.36 -45.30
N ARG A 484 2.60 17.28 -45.38
CA ARG A 484 3.58 18.09 -44.62
C ARG A 484 3.35 18.03 -43.11
N SER A 485 2.93 16.87 -42.63
CA SER A 485 2.70 16.57 -41.22
C SER A 485 3.33 15.24 -40.84
N PHE A 486 3.49 15.02 -39.54
CA PHE A 486 4.02 13.76 -39.02
C PHE A 486 2.87 12.80 -38.67
N ARG A 487 3.05 11.51 -38.97
CA ARG A 487 2.25 10.43 -38.36
C ARG A 487 2.69 10.31 -36.90
N ASN A 488 1.80 9.94 -35.98
CA ASN A 488 2.17 9.77 -34.57
C ASN A 488 2.34 8.29 -34.21
N PHE A 489 1.30 7.46 -34.39
CA PHE A 489 1.29 6.08 -33.89
C PHE A 489 1.91 5.07 -34.88
N MET A 490 2.88 4.29 -34.39
CA MET A 490 3.51 3.18 -35.08
C MET A 490 3.44 1.90 -34.25
N SER A 491 2.98 0.79 -34.84
CA SER A 491 3.02 -0.51 -34.18
C SER A 491 4.45 -1.03 -34.00
N TYR A 492 4.65 -2.01 -33.11
CA TYR A 492 5.95 -2.67 -32.96
C TYR A 492 6.43 -3.41 -34.22
N GLN A 493 5.50 -3.79 -35.12
CA GLN A 493 5.83 -4.32 -36.45
C GLN A 493 6.22 -3.22 -37.47
N ARG A 494 6.41 -1.98 -37.00
CA ARG A 494 6.82 -0.81 -37.78
C ARG A 494 5.82 -0.41 -38.86
N GLN A 495 4.53 -0.58 -38.55
CA GLN A 495 3.42 -0.14 -39.41
C GLN A 495 2.79 1.12 -38.81
N TRP A 496 2.65 2.15 -39.65
CA TRP A 496 1.92 3.37 -39.27
C TRP A 496 0.43 3.04 -39.10
N LEU A 497 -0.13 3.43 -37.96
CA LEU A 497 -1.53 3.14 -37.61
C LEU A 497 -2.48 4.26 -38.04
N GLU A 498 -1.94 5.36 -38.56
CA GLU A 498 -2.68 6.52 -39.03
C GLU A 498 -1.92 7.26 -40.15
N GLU A 499 -2.66 8.04 -40.93
CA GLU A 499 -2.11 8.85 -42.02
C GLU A 499 -1.61 10.23 -41.57
N LYS A 500 -2.13 10.73 -40.45
CA LYS A 500 -1.82 12.04 -39.87
C LYS A 500 -1.93 11.96 -38.35
N GLY A 501 -0.88 12.38 -37.65
CA GLY A 501 -0.83 12.42 -36.19
C GLY A 501 -1.57 13.61 -35.57
N SER A 502 -1.53 13.68 -34.24
CA SER A 502 -2.16 14.75 -33.46
C SER A 502 -1.48 16.11 -33.69
N GLU A 503 -2.21 17.20 -33.51
CA GLU A 503 -1.63 18.56 -33.59
C GLU A 503 -0.48 18.75 -32.58
N ASP A 504 -0.63 18.18 -31.39
CA ASP A 504 0.38 18.21 -30.33
C ASP A 504 1.66 17.47 -30.75
N SER A 505 1.55 16.29 -31.35
CA SER A 505 2.71 15.57 -31.88
C SER A 505 3.46 16.41 -32.92
N HIS A 506 2.74 17.10 -33.82
CA HIS A 506 3.33 17.99 -34.82
C HIS A 506 4.04 19.20 -34.19
N GLY A 507 3.41 19.85 -33.19
CA GLY A 507 4.02 20.95 -32.44
C GLY A 507 5.27 20.52 -31.66
N ARG A 508 5.23 19.34 -31.01
CA ARG A 508 6.40 18.76 -30.31
C ARG A 508 7.54 18.41 -31.25
N THR A 509 7.24 17.88 -32.43
CA THR A 509 8.27 17.64 -33.43
C THR A 509 8.93 18.93 -33.90
N LEU A 510 8.15 19.99 -34.13
CA LEU A 510 8.72 21.32 -34.42
C LEU A 510 9.58 21.85 -33.27
N TRP A 511 9.18 21.62 -32.02
CA TRP A 511 9.99 21.93 -30.84
C TRP A 511 11.36 21.23 -30.91
N ALA A 512 11.36 19.91 -31.05
CA ALA A 512 12.57 19.11 -31.11
C ALA A 512 13.49 19.49 -32.27
N LEU A 513 12.95 19.66 -33.48
CA LEU A 513 13.72 20.06 -34.66
C LEU A 513 14.32 21.46 -34.51
N GLY A 514 13.58 22.40 -33.93
CA GLY A 514 14.06 23.75 -33.66
C GLY A 514 15.21 23.77 -32.65
N VAL A 515 15.11 22.97 -31.58
CA VAL A 515 16.18 22.78 -30.59
C VAL A 515 17.42 22.16 -31.22
N VAL A 516 17.28 21.11 -32.03
CA VAL A 516 18.40 20.51 -32.77
C VAL A 516 19.15 21.56 -33.58
N LEU A 517 18.43 22.34 -34.39
CA LEU A 517 19.03 23.36 -35.27
C LEU A 517 19.63 24.54 -34.50
N GLY A 518 19.04 24.90 -33.35
CA GLY A 518 19.47 26.02 -32.53
C GLY A 518 20.66 25.70 -31.64
N GLN A 519 20.74 24.48 -31.10
CA GLN A 519 21.61 24.16 -29.96
C GLN A 519 22.60 23.03 -30.22
N SER A 520 22.35 22.11 -31.17
CA SER A 520 23.30 21.03 -31.45
C SER A 520 24.52 21.55 -32.22
N ASN A 521 25.67 20.91 -31.98
CA ASN A 521 26.89 21.15 -32.74
C ASN A 521 27.13 20.10 -33.82
N ILE A 522 26.21 19.15 -34.00
CA ILE A 522 26.37 17.99 -34.89
C ILE A 522 25.85 18.31 -36.30
N PRO A 523 26.73 18.44 -37.31
CA PRO A 523 26.31 18.85 -38.66
C PRO A 523 25.35 17.85 -39.34
N ALA A 524 25.49 16.56 -39.05
CA ALA A 524 24.64 15.52 -39.61
C ALA A 524 23.16 15.68 -39.18
N LEU A 525 22.91 16.06 -37.92
CA LEU A 525 21.57 16.29 -37.42
C LEU A 525 20.92 17.50 -38.10
N HIS A 526 21.69 18.59 -38.30
CA HIS A 526 21.20 19.79 -38.98
C HIS A 526 20.73 19.52 -40.42
N ASN A 527 21.49 18.70 -41.16
CA ASN A 527 21.18 18.39 -42.56
C ASN A 527 19.85 17.64 -42.72
N VAL A 528 19.44 16.88 -41.70
CA VAL A 528 18.15 16.17 -41.68
C VAL A 528 17.05 17.05 -41.08
N ALA A 529 17.34 17.73 -39.96
CA ALA A 529 16.36 18.53 -39.24
C ALA A 529 15.90 19.77 -40.01
N GLY A 530 16.82 20.43 -40.74
CA GLY A 530 16.54 21.68 -41.47
C GLY A 530 15.40 21.55 -42.49
N PRO A 531 15.48 20.61 -43.46
CA PRO A 531 14.40 20.38 -44.43
C PRO A 531 13.07 19.97 -43.77
N LEU A 532 13.10 19.17 -42.70
CA LEU A 532 11.89 18.76 -41.98
C LEU A 532 11.23 19.96 -41.28
N PHE A 533 12.03 20.78 -40.60
CA PHE A 533 11.56 21.99 -39.92
C PHE A 533 10.92 22.95 -40.92
N GLN A 534 11.60 23.28 -42.03
CA GLN A 534 11.08 24.20 -43.04
C GLN A 534 9.76 23.72 -43.66
N GLN A 535 9.63 22.42 -43.92
CA GLN A 535 8.42 21.87 -44.54
C GLN A 535 7.23 21.83 -43.57
N SER A 536 7.49 21.55 -42.28
CA SER A 536 6.47 21.46 -41.24
C SER A 536 6.06 22.81 -40.65
N LEU A 537 6.91 23.84 -40.80
CA LEU A 537 6.72 25.19 -40.26
C LEU A 537 5.42 25.87 -40.74
N LEU A 538 5.03 25.71 -42.00
CA LEU A 538 3.75 26.25 -42.48
C LEU A 538 2.55 25.37 -42.11
N GLY A 539 2.80 24.10 -41.78
CA GLY A 539 1.77 23.15 -41.37
C GLY A 539 1.15 23.54 -40.04
N ILE A 540 1.95 24.11 -39.11
CA ILE A 540 1.46 24.47 -37.78
C ILE A 540 0.39 25.56 -37.81
N LEU A 541 0.42 26.48 -38.79
CA LEU A 541 -0.57 27.55 -38.93
C LEU A 541 -1.99 27.03 -39.15
N LYS A 542 -2.14 25.76 -39.59
CA LYS A 542 -3.42 25.09 -39.81
C LYS A 542 -3.99 24.42 -38.57
N THR A 543 -3.24 24.39 -37.46
CA THR A 543 -3.66 23.74 -36.21
C THR A 543 -4.50 24.68 -35.34
N THR A 544 -5.26 24.09 -34.42
CA THR A 544 -6.18 24.79 -33.51
C THR A 544 -5.82 24.63 -32.03
N SER A 545 -4.98 23.66 -31.69
CA SER A 545 -4.51 23.39 -30.33
C SER A 545 -3.54 24.48 -29.83
N PRO A 546 -3.84 25.16 -28.71
CA PRO A 546 -2.90 26.08 -28.08
C PRO A 546 -1.59 25.41 -27.65
N ARG A 547 -1.62 24.12 -27.27
CA ARG A 547 -0.40 23.37 -26.92
C ARG A 547 0.48 23.17 -28.15
N ALA A 548 -0.10 22.81 -29.30
CA ALA A 548 0.63 22.68 -30.54
C ALA A 548 1.33 24.00 -30.94
N TRP A 549 0.62 25.14 -30.80
CA TRP A 549 1.19 26.47 -31.03
C TRP A 549 2.34 26.77 -30.06
N ALA A 550 2.13 26.53 -28.77
CA ALA A 550 3.15 26.76 -27.75
C ALA A 550 4.43 25.95 -28.02
N PHE A 551 4.33 24.64 -28.25
CA PHE A 551 5.51 23.82 -28.56
C PHE A 551 6.23 24.28 -29.83
N ALA A 552 5.49 24.67 -30.88
CA ALA A 552 6.10 25.20 -32.09
C ALA A 552 6.82 26.53 -31.83
N ILE A 553 6.26 27.44 -31.03
CA ILE A 553 6.91 28.69 -30.63
C ILE A 553 8.22 28.39 -29.89
N LEU A 554 8.23 27.45 -28.93
CA LEU A 554 9.45 27.06 -28.21
C LEU A 554 10.55 26.58 -29.18
N GLY A 555 10.19 25.76 -30.17
CA GLY A 555 11.11 25.30 -31.22
C GLY A 555 11.61 26.42 -32.12
N ILE A 556 10.70 27.26 -32.61
CA ILE A 556 11.04 28.38 -33.49
C ILE A 556 11.96 29.36 -32.77
N HIS A 557 11.69 29.66 -31.49
CA HIS A 557 12.55 30.53 -30.70
C HIS A 557 13.95 29.93 -30.56
N ALA A 558 14.08 28.63 -30.22
CA ALA A 558 15.39 27.96 -30.16
C ALA A 558 16.14 28.03 -31.51
N TYR A 559 15.44 27.83 -32.63
CA TYR A 559 16.00 27.98 -33.97
C TYR A 559 16.48 29.41 -34.26
N LEU A 560 15.67 30.41 -33.91
CA LEU A 560 15.96 31.83 -34.18
C LEU A 560 17.13 32.39 -33.37
N LYS A 561 17.49 31.78 -32.22
CA LYS A 561 18.74 32.14 -31.50
C LYS A 561 19.97 32.03 -32.41
N ARG A 562 19.98 31.08 -33.35
CA ARG A 562 21.07 30.91 -34.33
C ARG A 562 20.77 31.55 -35.68
N PHE A 563 19.51 31.55 -36.11
CA PHE A 563 19.09 31.95 -37.45
C PHE A 563 18.11 33.14 -37.44
N ALA A 564 18.43 34.20 -36.67
CA ALA A 564 17.58 35.38 -36.49
C ALA A 564 17.13 36.08 -37.79
N GLY A 565 17.80 35.84 -38.92
CA GLY A 565 17.44 36.39 -40.23
C GLY A 565 16.31 35.67 -40.98
N ASP A 566 15.82 34.51 -40.52
CA ASP A 566 14.73 33.79 -41.18
C ASP A 566 13.37 34.48 -40.93
N ARG A 567 12.99 35.34 -41.88
CA ARG A 567 11.71 36.06 -41.85
C ARG A 567 10.48 35.14 -41.81
N ARG A 568 10.54 33.94 -42.39
CA ARG A 568 9.38 33.04 -42.41
C ARG A 568 9.16 32.44 -41.03
N ALA A 569 10.23 32.03 -40.36
CA ALA A 569 10.16 31.54 -38.99
C ALA A 569 9.65 32.64 -38.03
N LEU A 570 10.14 33.87 -38.18
CA LEU A 570 9.63 35.03 -37.42
C LEU A 570 8.13 35.25 -37.64
N GLN A 571 7.65 35.29 -38.89
CA GLN A 571 6.23 35.50 -39.20
C GLN A 571 5.33 34.40 -38.63
N VAL A 572 5.77 33.14 -38.68
CA VAL A 572 5.00 32.03 -38.10
C VAL A 572 4.97 32.14 -36.58
N SER A 573 6.09 32.47 -35.94
CA SER A 573 6.14 32.70 -34.48
C SER A 573 5.22 33.84 -34.05
N GLU A 574 5.24 34.96 -34.77
CA GLU A 574 4.42 36.15 -34.51
C GLU A 574 2.93 35.83 -34.60
N GLU A 575 2.50 35.13 -35.66
CA GLU A 575 1.12 34.70 -35.84
C GLU A 575 0.64 33.76 -34.72
N LEU A 576 1.45 32.75 -34.36
CA LEU A 576 1.10 31.81 -33.28
C LEU A 576 1.05 32.50 -31.91
N ALA A 577 2.01 33.39 -31.64
CA ALA A 577 2.05 34.19 -30.41
C ALA A 577 0.83 35.11 -30.32
N GLY A 578 0.47 35.78 -31.42
CA GLY A 578 -0.74 36.61 -31.50
C GLY A 578 -2.03 35.83 -31.23
N ARG A 579 -2.14 34.59 -31.72
CA ARG A 579 -3.29 33.72 -31.40
C ARG A 579 -3.33 33.37 -29.91
N LEU A 580 -2.19 32.94 -29.35
CA LEU A 580 -2.11 32.59 -27.94
C LEU A 580 -2.40 33.80 -27.03
N PHE A 581 -1.97 34.99 -27.44
CA PHE A 581 -2.21 36.23 -26.69
C PHE A 581 -3.68 36.65 -26.78
N SER A 582 -4.29 36.50 -27.95
CA SER A 582 -5.73 36.70 -28.13
C SER A 582 -6.55 35.76 -27.24
N HIS A 583 -6.15 34.50 -27.12
CA HIS A 583 -6.75 33.52 -26.22
C HIS A 583 -6.67 33.97 -24.76
N TYR A 584 -5.49 34.41 -24.30
CA TYR A 584 -5.33 34.98 -22.96
C TYR A 584 -6.26 36.16 -22.74
N GLN A 585 -6.27 37.14 -23.64
CA GLN A 585 -7.10 38.35 -23.52
C GLN A 585 -8.60 38.02 -23.49
N HIS A 586 -9.03 36.98 -24.20
CA HIS A 586 -10.43 36.60 -24.27
C HIS A 586 -10.93 35.89 -23.00
N HIS A 587 -10.11 35.00 -22.42
CA HIS A 587 -10.51 34.15 -21.29
C HIS A 587 -10.15 34.74 -19.91
N ARG A 588 -9.19 35.67 -19.87
CA ARG A 588 -8.68 36.29 -18.64
C ARG A 588 -9.76 37.09 -17.92
N THR A 589 -9.98 36.74 -16.65
CA THR A 589 -10.72 37.54 -15.66
C THR A 589 -9.86 37.67 -14.40
N ASP A 590 -10.26 38.51 -13.44
CA ASP A 590 -9.44 38.75 -12.24
C ASP A 590 -9.21 37.47 -11.41
N ASP A 591 -10.21 36.59 -11.36
CA ASP A 591 -10.16 35.28 -10.68
C ASP A 591 -9.65 34.12 -11.57
N TRP A 592 -9.38 34.37 -12.85
CA TRP A 592 -8.99 33.34 -13.81
C TRP A 592 -8.03 33.92 -14.85
N ARG A 593 -6.74 33.88 -14.52
CA ARG A 593 -5.68 34.53 -15.31
C ARG A 593 -5.04 33.53 -16.29
N TRP A 594 -5.87 32.92 -17.14
CA TRP A 594 -5.45 31.82 -18.00
C TRP A 594 -5.92 31.96 -19.45
N PHE A 595 -5.28 31.19 -20.34
CA PHE A 595 -5.47 31.21 -21.80
C PHE A 595 -6.78 30.59 -22.31
N GLU A 596 -7.44 29.80 -21.47
CA GLU A 596 -8.62 29.00 -21.81
C GLU A 596 -9.54 28.87 -20.59
N ASP A 597 -10.80 28.48 -20.77
CA ASP A 597 -11.74 28.21 -19.66
C ASP A 597 -11.50 26.88 -18.93
N GLN A 598 -10.36 26.24 -19.19
CA GLN A 598 -9.95 25.00 -18.54
C GLN A 598 -8.42 24.85 -18.48
N LEU A 599 -7.96 24.09 -17.50
CA LEU A 599 -6.58 23.63 -17.34
C LEU A 599 -6.56 22.12 -17.58
N THR A 600 -5.71 21.69 -18.52
CA THR A 600 -5.61 20.29 -18.93
C THR A 600 -4.22 19.74 -18.66
N TYR A 601 -3.37 19.65 -19.69
CA TYR A 601 -2.03 19.08 -19.63
C TYR A 601 -1.02 19.99 -20.34
N CYS A 602 0.26 19.79 -19.99
CA CYS A 602 1.40 20.65 -20.27
C CYS A 602 1.08 22.15 -20.13
N ASN A 603 0.30 22.53 -19.12
CA ASN A 603 -0.33 23.85 -19.04
C ASN A 603 0.69 24.99 -19.04
N ALA A 604 1.76 24.85 -18.26
CA ALA A 604 2.81 25.88 -18.14
C ALA A 604 3.54 26.18 -19.47
N ALA A 605 3.46 25.29 -20.47
CA ALA A 605 4.04 25.53 -21.80
C ALA A 605 3.40 26.73 -22.51
N LEU A 606 2.13 27.05 -22.23
CA LEU A 606 1.47 28.22 -22.81
C LEU A 606 2.11 29.52 -22.32
N SER A 607 2.31 29.66 -21.01
CA SER A 607 3.01 30.82 -20.44
C SER A 607 4.47 30.89 -20.90
N HIS A 608 5.16 29.74 -20.95
CA HIS A 608 6.56 29.67 -21.43
C HIS A 608 6.68 30.18 -22.87
N ALA A 609 5.81 29.72 -23.78
CA ALA A 609 5.81 30.19 -25.17
C ALA A 609 5.50 31.69 -25.26
N MET A 610 4.51 32.18 -24.51
CA MET A 610 4.16 33.60 -24.47
C MET A 610 5.33 34.47 -23.98
N LEU A 611 6.08 33.98 -22.98
CA LEU A 611 7.22 34.68 -22.41
C LEU A 611 8.34 34.88 -23.44
N LEU A 612 8.71 33.79 -24.14
CA LEU A 612 9.72 33.82 -25.20
C LEU A 612 9.29 34.69 -26.39
N SER A 613 8.00 34.74 -26.70
CA SER A 613 7.46 35.63 -27.73
C SER A 613 7.55 37.10 -27.31
N GLY A 614 7.22 37.42 -26.06
CA GLY A 614 7.33 38.78 -25.52
C GLY A 614 8.76 39.32 -25.58
N GLU A 615 9.75 38.49 -25.24
CA GLU A 615 11.18 38.83 -25.39
C GLU A 615 11.59 39.01 -26.86
N LEU A 616 11.23 38.05 -27.72
CA LEU A 616 11.62 38.05 -29.14
C LEU A 616 11.08 39.27 -29.90
N PHE A 617 9.84 39.67 -29.62
CA PHE A 617 9.16 40.78 -30.30
C PHE A 617 9.22 42.11 -29.52
N GLN A 618 9.85 42.12 -28.34
CA GLN A 618 9.89 43.27 -27.44
C GLN A 618 8.47 43.80 -27.12
N ASP A 619 7.53 42.88 -26.91
CA ASP A 619 6.13 43.17 -26.59
C ASP A 619 5.91 43.06 -25.06
N GLU A 620 5.83 44.22 -24.41
CA GLU A 620 5.59 44.31 -22.96
C GLU A 620 4.24 43.69 -22.54
N GLY A 621 3.24 43.73 -23.42
CA GLY A 621 1.92 43.16 -23.16
C GLY A 621 1.95 41.64 -23.09
N MET A 622 2.64 41.00 -24.04
CA MET A 622 2.86 39.55 -24.02
C MET A 622 3.70 39.12 -22.81
N THR A 623 4.80 39.82 -22.52
CA THR A 623 5.66 39.53 -21.36
C THR A 623 4.88 39.62 -20.05
N LYS A 624 4.08 40.69 -19.87
CA LYS A 624 3.24 40.85 -18.67
C LYS A 624 2.19 39.75 -18.55
N ALA A 625 1.51 39.40 -19.65
CA ALA A 625 0.51 38.34 -19.66
C ALA A 625 1.12 36.98 -19.31
N ALA A 626 2.31 36.67 -19.85
CA ALA A 626 3.03 35.43 -19.58
C ALA A 626 3.41 35.28 -18.10
N LEU A 627 3.95 36.34 -17.48
CA LEU A 627 4.30 36.34 -16.07
C LEU A 627 3.06 36.30 -15.17
N GLU A 628 2.00 37.05 -15.52
CA GLU A 628 0.72 37.03 -14.79
C GLU A 628 0.08 35.64 -14.81
N SER A 629 0.05 34.98 -15.98
CA SER A 629 -0.52 33.64 -16.12
C SER A 629 0.32 32.57 -15.42
N LEU A 630 1.65 32.64 -15.55
CA LEU A 630 2.55 31.68 -14.91
C LEU A 630 2.50 31.80 -13.39
N HIS A 631 2.49 33.02 -12.84
CA HIS A 631 2.47 33.23 -11.38
C HIS A 631 1.16 32.74 -10.78
N TRP A 632 0.03 33.09 -11.40
CA TRP A 632 -1.28 32.59 -11.00
C TRP A 632 -1.34 31.05 -11.03
N PHE A 633 -0.76 30.44 -12.06
CA PHE A 633 -0.76 28.99 -12.19
C PHE A 633 0.16 28.31 -11.16
N ALA A 634 1.33 28.88 -10.87
CA ALA A 634 2.22 28.40 -9.81
C ALA A 634 1.55 28.46 -8.44
N GLU A 635 0.88 29.57 -8.10
CA GLU A 635 0.10 29.68 -6.86
C GLU A 635 -1.02 28.63 -6.79
N LEU A 636 -1.74 28.42 -7.90
CA LEU A 636 -2.78 27.40 -7.98
C LEU A 636 -2.23 25.98 -7.78
N GLN A 637 -0.96 25.72 -8.08
CA GLN A 637 -0.32 24.40 -7.95
C GLN A 637 0.44 24.21 -6.62
N ARG A 638 0.10 24.97 -5.58
CA ARG A 638 0.60 24.75 -4.20
C ARG A 638 -0.48 24.14 -3.31
N ALA A 639 -0.06 23.39 -2.28
CA ALA A 639 -0.97 22.87 -1.26
C ALA A 639 -1.25 23.91 -0.14
N ASP A 640 -2.51 24.05 0.25
CA ASP A 640 -2.98 25.25 0.97
C ASP A 640 -2.90 25.24 2.50
N VAL A 641 -2.55 24.13 3.19
CA VAL A 641 -2.75 24.09 4.67
C VAL A 641 -1.59 23.53 5.50
N THR A 642 -0.71 22.67 4.97
CA THR A 642 0.42 22.12 5.77
C THR A 642 1.70 21.81 4.99
N GLY A 643 1.68 21.84 3.65
CA GLY A 643 2.83 21.48 2.80
C GLY A 643 3.07 22.54 1.74
N ARG A 644 4.28 23.13 1.70
CA ARG A 644 4.72 23.97 0.58
C ARG A 644 5.19 23.10 -0.60
N HIS A 645 4.41 22.13 -1.05
CA HIS A 645 4.79 21.24 -2.14
C HIS A 645 3.93 21.43 -3.37
N PHE A 646 4.48 21.05 -4.52
CA PHE A 646 3.85 21.16 -5.84
C PHE A 646 2.72 20.13 -5.99
N VAL A 647 1.55 20.58 -6.46
CA VAL A 647 0.36 19.77 -6.72
C VAL A 647 -0.16 20.12 -8.12
N PRO A 648 0.14 19.30 -9.15
CA PRO A 648 -0.32 19.57 -10.50
C PRO A 648 -1.84 19.37 -10.62
N VAL A 649 -2.42 19.91 -11.71
CA VAL A 649 -3.83 19.66 -12.02
C VAL A 649 -4.00 18.19 -12.39
N GLY A 650 -4.89 17.50 -11.70
CA GLY A 650 -5.14 16.07 -11.90
C GLY A 650 -5.80 15.78 -13.25
N SER A 651 -5.36 14.73 -13.93
CA SER A 651 -5.88 14.33 -15.24
C SER A 651 -7.22 13.58 -15.16
N ASN A 652 -7.62 13.10 -13.99
CA ASN A 652 -8.92 12.47 -13.77
C ASN A 652 -9.99 13.53 -13.49
N GLY A 653 -10.33 14.28 -14.54
CA GLY A 653 -11.37 15.31 -14.52
C GLY A 653 -10.89 16.70 -14.92
N PHE A 654 -9.58 16.95 -14.88
CA PHE A 654 -8.96 18.25 -15.18
C PHE A 654 -9.56 19.38 -14.31
N TYR A 655 -9.34 20.65 -14.68
CA TYR A 655 -9.94 21.77 -13.96
C TYR A 655 -10.59 22.77 -14.91
N LYS A 656 -11.93 22.82 -14.87
CA LYS A 656 -12.73 23.79 -15.63
C LYS A 656 -13.04 25.02 -14.78
N LYS A 657 -13.06 26.20 -15.39
CA LYS A 657 -13.41 27.46 -14.73
C LYS A 657 -14.75 27.34 -14.01
N GLY A 658 -14.74 27.58 -12.70
CA GLY A 658 -15.93 27.49 -11.83
C GLY A 658 -16.34 26.08 -11.40
N ALA A 659 -15.59 25.04 -11.76
CA ALA A 659 -15.79 23.68 -11.28
C ALA A 659 -14.83 23.34 -10.11
N GLU A 660 -14.90 22.11 -9.60
CA GLU A 660 -13.91 21.58 -8.67
C GLU A 660 -12.65 21.14 -9.43
N ARG A 661 -11.47 21.46 -8.89
CA ARG A 661 -10.18 21.05 -9.45
C ARG A 661 -9.94 19.57 -9.16
N ALA A 662 -9.65 18.77 -10.18
CA ALA A 662 -9.16 17.42 -9.97
C ALA A 662 -7.77 17.44 -9.30
N ASN A 663 -7.60 16.69 -8.21
CA ASN A 663 -6.31 16.58 -7.50
C ASN A 663 -5.45 15.40 -7.99
N PHE A 664 -6.06 14.47 -8.73
CA PHE A 664 -5.43 13.25 -9.26
C PHE A 664 -6.03 12.93 -10.65
N ASP A 665 -5.42 12.09 -11.48
CA ASP A 665 -4.06 11.57 -11.34
C ASP A 665 -3.04 12.65 -11.68
N GLN A 666 -1.94 12.72 -10.95
CA GLN A 666 -0.90 13.74 -11.17
C GLN A 666 0.15 13.19 -12.13
N GLN A 667 0.44 13.93 -13.21
CA GLN A 667 1.31 13.44 -14.29
C GLN A 667 2.68 14.15 -14.32
N PRO A 668 3.79 13.42 -14.54
CA PRO A 668 5.14 13.95 -14.73
C PRO A 668 5.28 15.12 -15.72
N VAL A 669 4.50 15.13 -16.80
CA VAL A 669 4.56 16.20 -17.82
C VAL A 669 4.12 17.56 -17.31
N GLU A 670 3.26 17.62 -16.29
CA GLU A 670 2.91 18.89 -15.64
C GLU A 670 4.10 19.46 -14.88
N ALA A 671 4.80 18.60 -14.11
CA ALA A 671 5.99 18.98 -13.36
C ALA A 671 7.10 19.44 -14.32
N GLN A 672 7.36 18.68 -15.40
CA GLN A 672 8.35 19.07 -16.40
C GLN A 672 8.02 20.41 -17.06
N ALA A 673 6.77 20.62 -17.49
CA ALA A 673 6.39 21.88 -18.13
C ALA A 673 6.53 23.08 -17.19
N MET A 674 6.17 22.92 -15.91
CA MET A 674 6.32 23.97 -14.89
C MET A 674 7.79 24.28 -14.62
N ILE A 675 8.66 23.26 -14.52
CA ILE A 675 10.11 23.44 -14.34
C ILE A 675 10.70 24.24 -15.50
N SER A 676 10.45 23.83 -16.74
CA SER A 676 10.99 24.52 -17.91
C SER A 676 10.51 25.97 -18.00
N ALA A 677 9.22 26.22 -17.73
CA ALA A 677 8.65 27.58 -17.75
C ALA A 677 9.24 28.47 -16.64
N SER A 678 9.41 27.92 -15.44
CA SER A 678 9.98 28.65 -14.30
C SER A 678 11.46 28.97 -14.54
N LEU A 679 12.24 28.04 -15.08
CA LEU A 679 13.64 28.30 -15.42
C LEU A 679 13.78 29.40 -16.49
N GLU A 680 12.87 29.46 -17.46
CA GLU A 680 12.88 30.56 -18.45
C GLU A 680 12.45 31.89 -17.83
N ALA A 681 11.43 31.90 -16.97
CA ALA A 681 11.03 33.08 -16.22
C ALA A 681 12.17 33.63 -15.36
N TYR A 682 12.93 32.75 -14.70
CA TYR A 682 14.14 33.13 -13.96
C TYR A 682 15.19 33.76 -14.87
N ARG A 683 15.48 33.16 -16.04
CA ARG A 683 16.47 33.72 -16.99
C ARG A 683 16.13 35.14 -17.46
N LEU A 684 14.85 35.43 -17.64
CA LEU A 684 14.41 36.74 -18.12
C LEU A 684 14.29 37.79 -17.00
N THR A 685 13.87 37.38 -15.80
CA THR A 685 13.51 38.31 -14.72
C THR A 685 14.55 38.40 -13.60
N GLU A 686 15.44 37.42 -13.48
CA GLU A 686 16.36 37.23 -12.35
C GLU A 686 15.64 37.12 -10.98
N ASP A 687 14.33 36.84 -10.97
CA ASP A 687 13.55 36.66 -9.75
C ASP A 687 13.71 35.23 -9.20
N GLU A 688 14.40 35.12 -8.06
CA GLU A 688 14.68 33.87 -7.33
C GLU A 688 13.43 33.04 -7.00
N PHE A 689 12.24 33.66 -6.97
CA PHE A 689 10.97 32.94 -6.84
C PHE A 689 10.85 31.81 -7.86
N TRP A 690 11.24 32.07 -9.11
CA TRP A 690 11.11 31.10 -10.21
C TRP A 690 12.12 29.96 -10.12
N LEU A 691 13.35 30.25 -9.65
CA LEU A 691 14.34 29.20 -9.43
C LEU A 691 13.92 28.29 -8.26
N GLU A 692 13.38 28.88 -7.19
CA GLU A 692 12.81 28.13 -6.07
C GLU A 692 11.60 27.29 -6.52
N GLU A 693 10.76 27.82 -7.41
CA GLU A 693 9.60 27.10 -7.93
C GLU A 693 9.98 25.91 -8.80
N ALA A 694 10.97 26.06 -9.68
CA ALA A 694 11.52 24.95 -10.46
C ALA A 694 12.05 23.85 -9.53
N ARG A 695 12.75 24.22 -8.45
CA ARG A 695 13.28 23.26 -7.47
C ARG A 695 12.16 22.56 -6.69
N ASN A 696 11.21 23.31 -6.14
CA ASN A 696 10.09 22.75 -5.38
C ASN A 696 9.24 21.81 -6.25
N THR A 697 9.06 22.15 -7.53
CA THR A 697 8.39 21.29 -8.50
C THR A 697 9.18 20.01 -8.75
N PHE A 698 10.51 20.07 -8.87
CA PHE A 698 11.33 18.88 -9.09
C PHE A 698 11.28 17.90 -7.90
N GLU A 699 11.19 18.40 -6.66
CA GLU A 699 11.07 17.55 -5.49
C GLU A 699 9.79 16.69 -5.49
N TRP A 700 8.76 17.04 -6.28
CA TRP A 700 7.59 16.20 -6.51
C TRP A 700 7.96 14.81 -7.05
N PHE A 701 8.93 14.73 -7.96
CA PHE A 701 9.44 13.46 -8.49
C PHE A 701 10.12 12.60 -7.41
N LEU A 702 10.72 13.25 -6.42
CA LEU A 702 11.50 12.61 -5.35
C LEU A 702 10.65 12.25 -4.12
N GLY A 703 9.35 12.53 -4.17
CA GLY A 703 8.41 12.21 -3.12
C GLY A 703 8.00 13.39 -2.25
N ARG A 704 8.33 14.64 -2.58
CA ARG A 704 7.68 15.80 -1.95
C ARG A 704 6.36 16.11 -2.67
N ASN A 705 5.39 15.20 -2.52
CA ASN A 705 4.08 15.23 -3.16
C ASN A 705 2.97 14.76 -2.20
N ASP A 706 1.72 14.76 -2.65
CA ASP A 706 0.55 14.46 -1.80
C ASP A 706 0.59 13.09 -1.11
N LEU A 707 1.37 12.12 -1.62
CA LEU A 707 1.51 10.79 -1.02
C LEU A 707 2.84 10.57 -0.30
N ASN A 708 3.77 11.52 -0.34
CA ASN A 708 5.15 11.35 0.08
C ASN A 708 5.87 10.14 -0.58
N LEU A 709 5.57 9.86 -1.86
CA LEU A 709 6.09 8.70 -2.59
C LEU A 709 6.91 9.14 -3.81
N SER A 710 8.14 8.65 -3.93
CA SER A 710 8.98 8.94 -5.12
C SER A 710 8.33 8.38 -6.39
N LEU A 711 8.26 9.19 -7.44
CA LEU A 711 7.95 8.71 -8.80
C LEU A 711 9.21 8.28 -9.53
N TYR A 712 10.36 8.88 -9.23
CA TYR A 712 11.65 8.41 -9.72
C TYR A 712 12.06 7.11 -9.02
N ASP A 713 12.49 6.12 -9.80
CA ASP A 713 13.03 4.85 -9.31
C ASP A 713 14.55 4.78 -9.58
N PRO A 714 15.39 4.96 -8.54
CA PRO A 714 16.84 4.95 -8.72
C PRO A 714 17.39 3.56 -9.08
N ALA A 715 16.65 2.47 -8.85
CA ALA A 715 17.11 1.12 -9.19
C ALA A 715 17.01 0.83 -10.68
N THR A 716 16.07 1.47 -11.38
CA THR A 716 15.84 1.26 -12.82
C THR A 716 16.29 2.43 -13.68
N GLY A 717 16.35 3.64 -13.10
CA GLY A 717 16.53 4.90 -13.83
C GLY A 717 15.26 5.44 -14.48
N GLY A 718 14.09 4.82 -14.22
CA GLY A 718 12.80 5.20 -14.80
C GLY A 718 11.99 6.14 -13.90
N CYS A 719 10.93 6.71 -14.45
CA CYS A 719 9.93 7.47 -13.69
C CYS A 719 8.55 6.84 -13.86
N ARG A 720 7.81 6.75 -12.76
CA ARG A 720 6.44 6.25 -12.71
C ARG A 720 5.47 7.18 -13.46
N ASP A 721 4.47 6.60 -14.12
CA ASP A 721 3.59 7.30 -15.05
C ASP A 721 2.70 8.36 -14.42
N CYS A 722 2.22 8.12 -13.20
CA CYS A 722 1.42 9.10 -12.48
C CYS A 722 1.36 8.78 -10.98
N LEU A 723 0.90 9.75 -10.21
CA LEU A 723 0.47 9.57 -8.82
C LEU A 723 -1.06 9.41 -8.81
N HIS A 724 -1.57 8.26 -8.38
CA HIS A 724 -3.00 8.04 -8.08
C HIS A 724 -3.34 8.54 -6.67
N PRO A 725 -4.63 8.56 -6.26
CA PRO A 725 -5.00 8.98 -4.91
C PRO A 725 -4.42 8.13 -3.77
N ASP A 726 -4.02 6.88 -4.02
CA ASP A 726 -3.63 5.89 -3.00
C ASP A 726 -2.26 5.23 -3.24
N ARG A 727 -1.66 5.40 -4.42
CA ARG A 727 -0.42 4.73 -4.85
C ARG A 727 0.19 5.46 -6.05
N PRO A 728 1.45 5.25 -6.40
CA PRO A 728 1.93 5.61 -7.73
C PRO A 728 1.49 4.53 -8.74
N ASN A 729 1.33 4.91 -10.01
CA ASN A 729 1.26 3.93 -11.09
C ASN A 729 2.66 3.33 -11.27
N GLU A 730 2.80 2.02 -11.06
CA GLU A 730 4.12 1.38 -11.10
C GLU A 730 4.71 1.25 -12.51
N ASN A 731 3.93 1.51 -13.56
CA ASN A 731 4.44 1.58 -14.93
C ASN A 731 5.39 2.77 -15.11
N GLN A 732 6.45 2.55 -15.88
CA GLN A 732 7.47 3.55 -16.21
C GLN A 732 7.52 3.75 -17.73
N GLY A 733 6.59 4.52 -18.28
CA GLY A 733 6.51 4.82 -19.71
C GLY A 733 7.58 5.81 -20.21
N ALA A 734 7.58 6.03 -21.53
CA ALA A 734 8.49 6.99 -22.17
C ALA A 734 8.20 8.42 -21.71
N GLU A 735 6.95 8.86 -21.76
CA GLU A 735 6.57 10.23 -21.40
C GLU A 735 7.05 10.60 -19.98
N SER A 736 6.80 9.75 -19.00
CA SER A 736 7.16 9.97 -17.59
C SER A 736 8.67 9.96 -17.38
N THR A 737 9.36 8.98 -17.95
CA THR A 737 10.83 8.88 -17.89
C THR A 737 11.50 10.11 -18.52
N LEU A 738 11.06 10.52 -19.71
CA LEU A 738 11.60 11.66 -20.43
C LEU A 738 11.30 12.98 -19.71
N ALA A 739 10.11 13.13 -19.12
CA ALA A 739 9.74 14.30 -18.32
C ALA A 739 10.69 14.47 -17.12
N PHE A 740 11.01 13.39 -16.41
CA PHE A 740 11.98 13.42 -15.32
C PHE A 740 13.40 13.76 -15.81
N LEU A 741 13.88 13.09 -16.86
CA LEU A 741 15.24 13.31 -17.39
C LEU A 741 15.42 14.74 -17.91
N GLN A 742 14.45 15.27 -18.65
CA GLN A 742 14.47 16.65 -19.12
C GLN A 742 14.54 17.62 -17.93
N SER A 743 13.69 17.44 -16.92
CA SER A 743 13.67 18.28 -15.72
C SER A 743 15.00 18.27 -14.97
N LEU A 744 15.61 17.08 -14.81
CA LEU A 744 16.90 16.91 -14.14
C LEU A 744 18.03 17.61 -14.90
N LEU A 745 18.07 17.46 -16.23
CA LEU A 745 19.11 18.05 -17.07
C LEU A 745 18.99 19.57 -17.12
N GLU A 746 17.79 20.12 -17.28
CA GLU A 746 17.55 21.57 -17.29
C GLU A 746 17.97 22.23 -15.96
N LEU A 747 17.66 21.59 -14.83
CA LEU A 747 18.10 22.08 -13.51
C LEU A 747 19.62 21.99 -13.32
N LYS A 748 20.26 20.90 -13.76
CA LYS A 748 21.72 20.77 -13.70
C LYS A 748 22.42 21.89 -14.50
N LEU A 749 21.92 22.17 -15.70
CA LEU A 749 22.44 23.25 -16.54
C LEU A 749 22.24 24.63 -15.88
N ALA A 750 21.05 24.90 -15.33
CA ALA A 750 20.77 26.17 -14.63
C ALA A 750 21.70 26.40 -13.42
N TYR A 751 21.93 25.38 -12.59
CA TYR A 751 22.85 25.50 -11.45
C TYR A 751 24.31 25.65 -11.88
N GLY A 752 24.74 24.96 -12.94
CA GLY A 752 26.07 25.11 -13.51
C GLY A 752 26.37 26.54 -13.98
N THR A 753 25.40 27.19 -14.64
CA THR A 753 25.50 28.60 -15.07
C THR A 753 25.55 29.57 -13.88
N THR A 754 24.77 29.30 -12.82
CA THR A 754 24.71 30.18 -11.64
C THR A 754 26.04 30.20 -10.87
N LEU A 755 26.73 29.06 -10.76
CA LEU A 755 28.08 28.96 -10.17
C LEU A 755 29.13 29.77 -10.96
N HIS A 756 29.11 29.69 -12.29
CA HIS A 756 30.02 30.46 -13.16
C HIS A 756 29.74 31.98 -13.11
N SER A 757 28.48 32.40 -12.97
CA SER A 757 28.12 33.82 -12.84
C SER A 757 28.59 34.44 -11.51
N ARG A 758 28.57 33.65 -10.42
CA ARG A 758 29.08 34.10 -9.11
C ARG A 758 30.61 34.19 -9.08
N GLU A 759 31.32 33.25 -9.71
CA GLU A 759 32.79 33.29 -9.81
C GLU A 759 33.28 34.46 -10.68
N SER A 760 32.62 34.73 -11.82
CA SER A 760 32.97 35.86 -12.69
C SER A 760 32.67 37.24 -12.08
N SER A 761 31.62 37.35 -11.24
CA SER A 761 31.34 38.58 -10.47
C SER A 761 32.38 38.85 -9.36
N HIS A 762 33.00 37.80 -8.80
CA HIS A 762 34.07 37.94 -7.81
C HIS A 762 35.42 38.38 -8.43
N GLU A 763 35.72 37.96 -9.66
CA GLU A 763 36.91 38.43 -10.40
C GLU A 763 36.80 39.88 -10.87
N GLN A 764 35.61 40.37 -11.25
CA GLN A 764 35.45 41.79 -11.64
C GLN A 764 35.50 42.76 -10.45
N THR A 765 35.13 42.31 -9.25
CA THR A 765 35.18 43.16 -8.05
C THR A 765 36.61 43.27 -7.47
N THR A 766 37.50 42.30 -7.76
CA THR A 766 38.88 42.30 -7.25
C THR A 766 39.86 43.08 -8.13
N VAL A 767 39.54 43.35 -9.40
CA VAL A 767 40.41 44.15 -10.30
C VAL A 767 40.20 45.66 -10.13
N ALA A 768 39.08 46.11 -9.54
CA ALA A 768 38.79 47.54 -9.35
C ALA A 768 39.42 48.16 -8.07
N THR A 769 39.92 47.35 -7.13
CA THR A 769 40.45 47.83 -5.83
C THR A 769 41.97 47.68 -5.65
N ALA A 770 42.70 47.18 -6.65
CA ALA A 770 44.14 46.96 -6.57
C ALA A 770 44.94 47.89 -7.49
N SER A 771 44.78 49.21 -7.32
CA SER A 771 45.69 50.20 -7.93
C SER A 771 45.99 51.36 -6.98
N SER A 772 46.47 51.07 -5.77
CA SER A 772 47.22 52.05 -4.99
C SER A 772 48.15 51.39 -3.95
N SER A 773 49.34 51.98 -3.82
CA SER A 773 50.36 51.83 -2.79
C SER A 773 51.33 50.63 -2.83
N SER A 774 52.47 50.93 -3.47
CA SER A 774 53.85 50.59 -3.13
C SER A 774 54.16 50.31 -1.64
N VAL A 775 55.03 49.33 -1.35
CA VAL A 775 56.35 49.46 -0.67
C VAL A 775 57.14 48.14 -0.81
N GLU A 776 58.44 48.30 -1.04
CA GLU A 776 59.52 47.34 -1.33
C GLU A 776 60.05 46.54 -0.10
N PRO A 777 61.04 45.63 -0.24
CA PRO A 777 61.06 44.31 0.42
C PRO A 777 62.26 44.07 1.37
N HIS A 778 62.28 42.92 2.06
CA HIS A 778 63.53 42.21 2.41
C HIS A 778 63.27 40.72 2.79
N PRO A 779 64.29 39.84 2.68
CA PRO A 779 64.15 38.44 2.27
C PRO A 779 64.70 37.45 3.30
N GLU A 780 64.43 36.15 3.15
CA GLU A 780 65.34 35.05 3.52
C GLU A 780 64.75 33.71 2.99
N ARG A 781 65.43 33.10 2.01
CA ARG A 781 66.26 31.86 2.11
C ARG A 781 65.44 30.57 2.29
N PHE A 782 65.26 29.81 1.21
CA PHE A 782 66.06 28.62 0.81
C PHE A 782 65.68 27.35 1.60
N GLU A 783 65.03 26.37 0.96
CA GLU A 783 65.72 25.18 0.45
C GLU A 783 64.80 24.25 -0.36
N LEU A 784 65.37 23.77 -1.47
CA LEU A 784 64.89 22.73 -2.36
C LEU A 784 65.22 21.34 -1.78
N ALA A 785 64.31 20.38 -1.93
CA ALA A 785 64.69 18.99 -2.17
C ALA A 785 63.61 18.27 -3.01
N LEU A 786 64.03 17.84 -4.18
CA LEU A 786 63.34 17.06 -5.21
C LEU A 786 63.36 15.54 -4.87
N PRO A 787 62.74 14.66 -5.70
CA PRO A 787 61.87 13.57 -5.24
C PRO A 787 62.47 12.16 -5.41
N GLY A 788 61.73 11.14 -4.98
CA GLY A 788 61.94 9.77 -5.45
C GLY A 788 60.98 8.73 -4.86
N LYS A 789 59.87 8.45 -5.56
CA LYS A 789 59.50 7.14 -6.14
C LYS A 789 58.07 7.13 -6.65
#